data_AF-A0A350AIL5-F1
#
_entry.id   AF-A0A350AIL5-F1
#
_cell.length_a   1.000
_cell.length_b   1.000
_cell.length_c   1.000
_cell.angle_alpha   90.00
_cell.angle_beta   90.00
_cell.angle_gamma   90.00
#
_symmetry.space_group_name_H-M   'P 1'
#
loop_
_entity.id
_entity.type
_entity.pdbx_description
1 polymer ?
#
loop_
_entity_poly.entity_id
_entity_poly.type
_entity_poly.pdbx_seq_one_letter_code
_entity_poly.pdbx_strand_id
1 'polypeptide(L)'
;TTPKGTVGLLLLRSYILSADCAHYDAVIHALEAQGLAVIAAFAGGLDGRPAIERYFQSESGSCIDTLISLTGFSMVGGPAYNDSAAAVETLSKVDVPYLAAHPLEFQTLGQWAASTQGLGPVETTMLIALPEIDGATNPTVFAGRHGLDGCQGCASMCRSNSDCRAMAPCHERVAVLAEKAARLTRLRRTENANKKVSIVLFGFPPNAGATGTAAYLSVFESLHNTLTRMKDEGYTLDLPANVDDLRAELLKGNAEKFGQPANVAAIVSVEDILRETSSLSEIEAVWGPAPGRVQADGRGVFVLGKTFGNVFVGVQPTFGYEGDPMRLLFERGFAPTHAFMQFYRWIRDTWNSDVVLHFGMHGALEFMPGRQTGLSGNDWPDRLIGAMPNVYLYAANNPSEASLAKRRSNATIVTHLTPPLTNSGLYRGLADLKDSLSRWRQLATDDPARADMLALIRDQAAAVDLTESDPEKLWLTVLETEGSLIPDGLPIVGRPMTKETAEVMAGMIADLSQEDRDRAMQSLTTDHELPALMRALSARFIAPVAGGDLIRSPHILPTGRNIHAFDPFRMPTAFAMADGAAQAKRLLQAHHSLPRTVALVLWGSDNIKSDGGPIAQVMALMGAKPRFDSYGRLCGADLIPLTDLGRPRIDVIMTLSGIFRDLLPLQTRMLAEAAWKAATADEPLAQNFIRAHTLAYADSMGIDLETAALRVFSNAEGTYGANVNQLVSSSTFGDEDELADAYEARKSFASGRNGKA
;
A
#
# COMPACT_ATOMS: atom_id res chain seq x y z
N THR A 1 -28.04 -31.68 -6.74
CA THR A 1 -26.97 -32.00 -5.77
C THR A 1 -26.98 -30.95 -4.68
N THR A 2 -26.68 -31.30 -3.43
CA THR A 2 -26.58 -30.30 -2.34
C THR A 2 -25.43 -29.34 -2.63
N PRO A 3 -25.63 -28.01 -2.58
CA PRO A 3 -24.58 -27.05 -2.89
C PRO A 3 -23.43 -27.11 -1.87
N LYS A 4 -22.20 -26.91 -2.35
CA LYS A 4 -20.97 -26.86 -1.51
C LYS A 4 -20.92 -25.62 -0.62
N GLY A 5 -21.72 -24.62 -0.92
CA GLY A 5 -21.88 -23.36 -0.19
C GLY A 5 -22.73 -22.38 -0.98
N THR A 6 -23.00 -21.22 -0.39
CA THR A 6 -23.92 -20.23 -0.95
C THR A 6 -23.21 -18.88 -1.13
N VAL A 7 -23.32 -18.30 -2.33
CA VAL A 7 -22.78 -16.98 -2.65
C VAL A 7 -23.91 -15.98 -2.83
N GLY A 8 -23.84 -14.86 -2.12
CA GLY A 8 -24.72 -13.71 -2.34
C GLY A 8 -24.13 -12.78 -3.41
N LEU A 9 -24.94 -12.39 -4.39
CA LEU A 9 -24.56 -11.41 -5.43
C LEU A 9 -25.39 -10.14 -5.30
N LEU A 10 -24.73 -8.99 -5.19
CA LEU A 10 -25.37 -7.68 -5.32
C LEU A 10 -25.27 -7.19 -6.77
N LEU A 11 -26.42 -6.95 -7.39
CA LEU A 11 -26.55 -6.53 -8.79
C LEU A 11 -27.11 -5.11 -8.90
N LEU A 12 -26.84 -4.43 -10.02
CA LEU A 12 -27.49 -3.16 -10.34
C LEU A 12 -28.83 -3.39 -11.04
N ARG A 13 -29.88 -2.80 -10.48
CA ARG A 13 -31.25 -2.88 -11.02
C ARG A 13 -31.37 -2.39 -12.46
N SER A 14 -30.58 -1.40 -12.87
CA SER A 14 -30.62 -0.83 -14.22
C SER A 14 -30.32 -1.85 -15.32
N TYR A 15 -29.32 -2.72 -15.10
CA TYR A 15 -28.96 -3.78 -16.04
C TYR A 15 -30.06 -4.84 -16.13
N ILE A 16 -30.66 -5.21 -15.00
CA ILE A 16 -31.78 -6.16 -14.95
C ILE A 16 -32.99 -5.65 -15.74
N LEU A 17 -33.38 -4.39 -15.54
CA LEU A 17 -34.55 -3.82 -16.23
C LEU A 17 -34.33 -3.59 -17.73
N SER A 18 -33.09 -3.37 -18.14
CA SER A 18 -32.73 -3.20 -19.56
C SER A 18 -32.46 -4.53 -20.27
N ALA A 19 -32.50 -5.66 -19.54
CA ALA A 19 -32.13 -6.99 -20.01
C ALA A 19 -30.68 -7.08 -20.54
N ASP A 20 -29.81 -6.15 -20.14
CA ASP A 20 -28.37 -6.17 -20.44
C ASP A 20 -27.62 -6.97 -19.36
N CYS A 21 -27.93 -8.27 -19.26
CA CYS A 21 -27.56 -9.14 -18.13
C CYS A 21 -26.51 -10.21 -18.46
N ALA A 22 -26.04 -10.31 -19.71
CA ALA A 22 -25.18 -11.42 -20.16
C ALA A 22 -23.92 -11.60 -19.29
N HIS A 23 -23.38 -10.51 -18.78
CA HIS A 23 -22.24 -10.51 -17.87
C HIS A 23 -22.57 -11.05 -16.47
N TYR A 24 -23.79 -10.81 -15.94
CA TYR A 24 -24.26 -11.39 -14.69
C TYR A 24 -24.55 -12.89 -14.85
N ASP A 25 -25.21 -13.28 -15.95
CA ASP A 25 -25.51 -14.69 -16.24
C ASP A 25 -24.23 -15.52 -16.31
N ALA A 26 -23.17 -14.98 -16.92
CA ALA A 26 -21.86 -15.65 -16.97
C ALA A 26 -21.27 -15.90 -15.57
N VAL A 27 -21.38 -14.93 -14.65
CA VAL A 27 -20.90 -15.09 -13.27
C VAL A 27 -21.73 -16.13 -12.52
N ILE A 28 -23.06 -16.07 -12.64
CA ILE A 28 -23.98 -17.02 -11.99
C ILE A 28 -23.66 -18.44 -12.47
N HIS A 29 -23.60 -18.68 -13.77
CA HIS A 29 -23.28 -20.00 -14.32
C HIS A 29 -21.89 -20.50 -13.90
N ALA A 30 -20.90 -19.62 -13.84
CA ALA A 30 -19.56 -20.00 -13.41
C ALA A 30 -19.52 -20.42 -11.93
N LEU A 31 -20.27 -19.73 -11.05
CA LEU A 31 -20.41 -20.11 -9.64
C LEU A 31 -21.17 -21.44 -9.48
N GLU A 32 -22.25 -21.62 -10.23
CA GLU A 32 -23.02 -22.87 -10.24
C GLU A 32 -22.17 -24.06 -10.74
N ALA A 33 -21.32 -23.85 -11.74
CA ALA A 33 -20.39 -24.85 -12.24
C ALA A 33 -19.34 -25.27 -11.19
N GLN A 34 -18.99 -24.39 -10.24
CA GLN A 34 -18.17 -24.75 -9.08
C GLN A 34 -18.93 -25.58 -8.02
N GLY A 35 -20.26 -25.69 -8.18
CA GLY A 35 -21.17 -26.37 -7.26
C GLY A 35 -21.68 -25.48 -6.13
N LEU A 36 -21.70 -24.16 -6.33
CA LEU A 36 -22.20 -23.18 -5.37
C LEU A 36 -23.66 -22.83 -5.67
N ALA A 37 -24.46 -22.61 -4.63
CA ALA A 37 -25.76 -21.96 -4.77
C ALA A 37 -25.56 -20.45 -4.87
N VAL A 38 -26.38 -19.78 -5.68
CA VAL A 38 -26.30 -18.34 -5.90
C VAL A 38 -27.60 -17.67 -5.48
N ILE A 39 -27.50 -16.65 -4.63
CA ILE A 39 -28.62 -15.77 -4.29
C ILE A 39 -28.31 -14.40 -4.89
N ALA A 40 -28.93 -14.09 -6.03
CA ALA A 40 -28.81 -12.78 -6.67
C ALA A 40 -29.86 -11.82 -6.12
N ALA A 41 -29.42 -10.65 -5.64
CA ALA A 41 -30.29 -9.61 -5.11
C ALA A 41 -29.88 -8.23 -5.65
N PHE A 42 -30.84 -7.32 -5.75
CA PHE A 42 -30.61 -5.93 -6.11
C PHE A 42 -31.52 -5.03 -5.27
N ALA A 43 -31.09 -3.78 -5.08
CA ALA A 43 -31.89 -2.75 -4.43
C ALA A 43 -32.49 -1.78 -5.45
N GLY A 44 -33.48 -0.99 -5.02
CA GLY A 44 -34.10 0.06 -5.86
C GLY A 44 -33.15 1.20 -6.21
N GLY A 45 -32.14 1.45 -5.36
CA GLY A 45 -31.12 2.47 -5.54
C GLY A 45 -29.71 1.93 -5.27
N LEU A 46 -28.78 2.82 -4.91
CA LEU A 46 -27.37 2.49 -4.64
C LEU A 46 -27.09 2.15 -3.16
N ASP A 47 -28.14 1.85 -2.40
CA ASP A 47 -28.04 1.34 -1.03
C ASP A 47 -28.32 -0.16 -1.06
N GLY A 48 -27.28 -0.98 -0.88
CA GLY A 48 -27.38 -2.44 -0.90
C GLY A 48 -28.00 -3.07 0.35
N ARG A 49 -28.14 -2.32 1.46
CA ARG A 49 -28.57 -2.87 2.76
C ARG A 49 -29.94 -3.57 2.71
N PRO A 50 -31.00 -3.01 2.08
CA PRO A 50 -32.30 -3.69 2.02
C PRO A 50 -32.24 -5.05 1.32
N ALA A 51 -31.36 -5.21 0.32
CA ALA A 51 -31.16 -6.48 -0.36
C ALA A 51 -30.43 -7.49 0.55
N ILE A 52 -29.39 -7.04 1.26
CA ILE A 52 -28.63 -7.87 2.20
C ILE A 52 -29.52 -8.35 3.35
N GLU A 53 -30.21 -7.43 4.02
CA GLU A 53 -31.06 -7.71 5.18
C GLU A 53 -32.20 -8.67 4.83
N ARG A 54 -32.75 -8.55 3.63
CA ARG A 54 -33.88 -9.37 3.20
C ARG A 54 -33.48 -10.76 2.73
N TYR A 55 -32.36 -10.89 2.02
CA TYR A 55 -32.03 -12.10 1.26
C TYR A 55 -30.77 -12.82 1.72
N PHE A 56 -29.84 -12.14 2.39
CA PHE A 56 -28.55 -12.71 2.81
C PHE A 56 -28.48 -12.95 4.32
N GLN A 57 -29.48 -12.51 5.07
CA GLN A 57 -29.60 -12.72 6.51
C GLN A 57 -30.86 -13.52 6.84
N SER A 58 -30.78 -14.33 7.88
CA SER A 58 -31.91 -15.02 8.52
C SER A 58 -31.89 -14.74 10.03
N GLU A 59 -32.92 -15.21 10.75
CA GLU A 59 -32.97 -15.12 12.22
C GLU A 59 -31.77 -15.79 12.91
N SER A 60 -31.10 -16.73 12.23
CA SER A 60 -29.94 -17.48 12.75
C SER A 60 -28.57 -16.92 12.29
N GLY A 61 -28.53 -15.79 11.58
CA GLY A 61 -27.30 -15.18 11.06
C GLY A 61 -27.23 -15.12 9.53
N SER A 62 -26.03 -15.08 8.96
CA SER A 62 -25.86 -15.08 7.50
C SER A 62 -26.34 -16.38 6.87
N CYS A 63 -27.10 -16.31 5.77
CA CYS A 63 -27.48 -17.46 4.95
C CYS A 63 -26.55 -17.68 3.74
N ILE A 64 -25.51 -16.86 3.62
CA ILE A 64 -24.45 -16.96 2.61
C ILE A 64 -23.08 -17.20 3.27
N ASP A 65 -22.15 -17.75 2.50
CA ASP A 65 -20.75 -17.99 2.90
C ASP A 65 -19.79 -16.94 2.33
N THR A 66 -20.18 -16.26 1.24
CA THR A 66 -19.37 -15.22 0.56
C THR A 66 -20.30 -14.21 -0.12
N LEU A 67 -19.97 -12.92 -0.03
CA LEU A 67 -20.69 -11.83 -0.66
C LEU A 67 -19.84 -11.22 -1.79
N ILE A 68 -20.41 -11.13 -2.99
CA ILE A 68 -19.78 -10.47 -4.13
C ILE A 68 -20.65 -9.29 -4.56
N SER A 69 -20.07 -8.09 -4.56
CA SER A 69 -20.69 -6.95 -5.23
C SER A 69 -20.29 -6.92 -6.70
N LEU A 70 -21.29 -6.98 -7.60
CA LEU A 70 -21.12 -6.78 -9.04
C LEU A 70 -21.60 -5.39 -9.48
N THR A 71 -21.80 -4.48 -8.53
CA THR A 71 -22.36 -3.14 -8.81
C THR A 71 -21.32 -2.16 -9.33
N GLY A 72 -20.02 -2.38 -9.06
CA GLY A 72 -18.98 -1.42 -9.39
C GLY A 72 -18.93 -0.18 -8.49
N PHE A 73 -19.63 -0.17 -7.35
CA PHE A 73 -19.62 0.96 -6.41
C PHE A 73 -19.45 0.51 -4.96
N SER A 74 -19.26 1.49 -4.07
CA SER A 74 -19.44 1.32 -2.63
C SER A 74 -20.79 0.64 -2.35
N MET A 75 -20.83 -0.17 -1.29
CA MET A 75 -22.03 -0.94 -0.93
C MET A 75 -23.21 -0.04 -0.55
N VAL A 76 -22.94 1.12 0.06
CA VAL A 76 -23.93 2.14 0.41
C VAL A 76 -23.51 3.46 -0.19
N GLY A 77 -23.93 3.69 -1.43
CA GLY A 77 -23.61 4.90 -2.16
C GLY A 77 -23.21 4.65 -3.61
N GLY A 78 -22.90 5.75 -4.30
CA GLY A 78 -22.55 5.75 -5.72
C GLY A 78 -21.25 6.51 -6.02
N PRO A 79 -21.01 6.83 -7.30
CA PRO A 79 -19.81 7.54 -7.74
C PRO A 79 -19.54 8.90 -7.09
N ALA A 80 -20.57 9.51 -6.50
CA ALA A 80 -20.54 10.87 -5.97
C ALA A 80 -20.68 10.94 -4.44
N TYR A 81 -20.97 9.82 -3.77
CA TYR A 81 -21.19 9.77 -2.33
C TYR A 81 -21.16 8.32 -1.84
N ASN A 82 -20.54 8.08 -0.68
CA ASN A 82 -20.55 6.81 0.03
C ASN A 82 -20.79 7.02 1.53
N ASP A 83 -21.58 6.13 2.14
CA ASP A 83 -21.74 5.98 3.58
C ASP A 83 -21.05 4.69 4.03
N SER A 84 -19.72 4.75 4.12
CA SER A 84 -18.92 3.59 4.51
C SER A 84 -19.16 3.15 5.95
N ALA A 85 -19.59 4.05 6.84
CA ALA A 85 -19.90 3.69 8.22
C ALA A 85 -21.10 2.73 8.27
N ALA A 86 -22.19 3.09 7.57
CA ALA A 86 -23.35 2.21 7.43
C ALA A 86 -22.98 0.90 6.69
N ALA A 87 -22.09 0.98 5.69
CA ALA A 87 -21.66 -0.20 4.97
C ALA A 87 -20.92 -1.19 5.88
N VAL A 88 -19.95 -0.70 6.65
CA VAL A 88 -19.15 -1.50 7.59
C VAL A 88 -20.03 -2.10 8.67
N GLU A 89 -21.03 -1.37 9.18
CA GLU A 89 -21.97 -1.90 10.17
C GLU A 89 -22.73 -3.12 9.62
N THR A 90 -23.32 -2.99 8.42
CA THR A 90 -24.07 -4.09 7.79
C THR A 90 -23.14 -5.26 7.46
N LEU A 91 -21.97 -5.03 6.87
CA LEU A 91 -21.01 -6.08 6.51
C LEU A 91 -20.47 -6.82 7.75
N SER A 92 -20.24 -6.10 8.85
CA SER A 92 -19.83 -6.71 10.12
C SER A 92 -20.91 -7.61 10.71
N LYS A 93 -22.20 -7.30 10.50
CA LYS A 93 -23.32 -8.17 10.93
C LYS A 93 -23.43 -9.42 10.07
N VAL A 94 -23.15 -9.34 8.76
CA VAL A 94 -23.16 -10.52 7.87
C VAL A 94 -21.94 -11.42 8.16
N ASP A 95 -20.76 -10.83 8.42
CA ASP A 95 -19.53 -11.54 8.82
C ASP A 95 -19.07 -12.65 7.84
N VAL A 96 -19.05 -12.30 6.54
CA VAL A 96 -18.56 -13.14 5.44
C VAL A 96 -17.55 -12.35 4.59
N PRO A 97 -16.72 -13.01 3.76
CA PRO A 97 -15.84 -12.32 2.83
C PRO A 97 -16.63 -11.42 1.90
N TYR A 98 -16.18 -10.18 1.76
CA TYR A 98 -16.76 -9.19 0.85
C TYR A 98 -15.80 -8.93 -0.31
N LEU A 99 -16.18 -9.43 -1.49
CA LEU A 99 -15.45 -9.22 -2.73
C LEU A 99 -16.11 -8.11 -3.53
N ALA A 100 -15.30 -7.19 -4.03
CA ALA A 100 -15.76 -6.22 -5.01
C ALA A 100 -15.27 -6.65 -6.40
N ALA A 101 -16.21 -6.90 -7.30
CA ALA A 101 -15.93 -7.22 -8.69
C ALA A 101 -16.66 -6.23 -9.60
N HIS A 102 -15.97 -5.76 -10.63
CA HIS A 102 -16.35 -4.53 -11.30
C HIS A 102 -16.46 -4.73 -12.80
N PRO A 103 -17.55 -4.26 -13.43
CA PRO A 103 -17.59 -4.08 -14.88
C PRO A 103 -16.80 -2.81 -15.26
N LEU A 104 -16.14 -2.83 -16.42
CA LEU A 104 -15.56 -1.64 -17.02
C LEU A 104 -16.66 -0.79 -17.66
N GLU A 105 -16.77 0.46 -17.24
CA GLU A 105 -17.81 1.38 -17.69
C GLU A 105 -17.28 2.42 -18.67
N PHE A 106 -16.05 2.90 -18.43
CA PHE A 106 -15.43 3.97 -19.21
C PHE A 106 -14.43 3.42 -20.23
N GLN A 107 -13.77 2.31 -19.92
CA GLN A 107 -12.89 1.59 -20.83
C GLN A 107 -13.60 0.40 -21.49
N THR A 108 -13.25 0.11 -22.73
CA THR A 108 -13.59 -1.18 -23.36
C THR A 108 -12.68 -2.29 -22.84
N LEU A 109 -13.12 -3.55 -22.94
CA LEU A 109 -12.30 -4.72 -22.62
C LEU A 109 -10.98 -4.73 -23.41
N GLY A 110 -11.01 -4.32 -24.68
CA GLY A 110 -9.82 -4.20 -25.53
C GLY A 110 -8.85 -3.11 -25.03
N GLN A 111 -9.35 -1.95 -24.64
CA GLN A 111 -8.53 -0.88 -24.07
C GLN A 111 -7.90 -1.28 -22.73
N TRP A 112 -8.66 -1.91 -21.83
CA TRP A 112 -8.12 -2.44 -20.58
C TRP A 112 -7.07 -3.52 -20.84
N ALA A 113 -7.34 -4.45 -21.76
CA ALA A 113 -6.40 -5.49 -22.13
C ALA A 113 -5.09 -4.95 -22.73
N ALA A 114 -5.15 -3.89 -23.52
CA ALA A 114 -3.95 -3.26 -24.09
C ALA A 114 -3.23 -2.31 -23.10
N SER A 115 -3.89 -1.92 -22.00
CA SER A 115 -3.35 -0.99 -21.01
C SER A 115 -2.27 -1.65 -20.14
N THR A 116 -1.12 -0.99 -20.03
CA THR A 116 -0.06 -1.33 -19.08
C THR A 116 -0.41 -0.97 -17.64
N GLN A 117 -1.23 0.06 -17.43
CA GLN A 117 -1.73 0.45 -16.12
C GLN A 117 -2.88 -0.46 -15.65
N GLY A 118 -3.68 -0.96 -16.60
CA GLY A 118 -4.98 -1.55 -16.35
C GLY A 118 -6.06 -0.49 -16.27
N LEU A 119 -6.70 -0.36 -15.10
CA LEU A 119 -7.82 0.56 -14.93
C LEU A 119 -7.36 2.02 -15.01
N GLY A 120 -8.15 2.85 -15.70
CA GLY A 120 -7.92 4.29 -15.71
C GLY A 120 -8.10 4.92 -14.31
N PRO A 121 -7.58 6.14 -14.09
CA PRO A 121 -7.65 6.82 -12.79
C PRO A 121 -9.05 6.90 -12.16
N VAL A 122 -10.05 7.28 -12.97
CA VAL A 122 -11.44 7.43 -12.50
C VAL A 122 -12.03 6.08 -12.12
N GLU A 123 -11.80 5.05 -12.93
CA GLU A 123 -12.24 3.68 -12.64
C GLU A 123 -11.51 3.09 -11.43
N THR A 124 -10.22 3.33 -11.27
CA THR A 124 -9.50 2.90 -10.06
C THR A 124 -10.10 3.52 -8.80
N THR A 125 -10.44 4.82 -8.81
CA THR A 125 -11.06 5.45 -7.64
C THR A 125 -12.44 4.87 -7.36
N MET A 126 -13.30 4.80 -8.37
CA MET A 126 -14.70 4.39 -8.20
C MET A 126 -14.85 2.90 -7.90
N LEU A 127 -14.12 2.07 -8.66
CA LEU A 127 -14.26 0.62 -8.64
C LEU A 127 -13.37 -0.02 -7.57
N ILE A 128 -12.28 0.61 -7.12
CA ILE A 128 -11.36 -0.01 -6.15
C ILE A 128 -11.27 0.79 -4.86
N ALA A 129 -10.87 2.06 -4.94
CA ALA A 129 -10.55 2.83 -3.73
C ALA A 129 -11.78 3.03 -2.82
N LEU A 130 -12.96 3.34 -3.38
CA LEU A 130 -14.18 3.51 -2.57
C LEU A 130 -14.64 2.18 -1.93
N PRO A 131 -14.75 1.05 -2.65
CA PRO A 131 -15.04 -0.24 -2.03
C PRO A 131 -14.01 -0.68 -0.97
N GLU A 132 -12.72 -0.32 -1.10
CA GLU A 132 -11.71 -0.61 -0.08
C GLU A 132 -12.04 0.06 1.27
N ILE A 133 -12.68 1.23 1.26
CA ILE A 133 -13.14 1.95 2.47
C ILE A 133 -14.30 1.21 3.14
N ASP A 134 -15.12 0.50 2.37
CA ASP A 134 -16.18 -0.38 2.90
C ASP A 134 -15.62 -1.71 3.44
N GLY A 135 -14.34 -2.00 3.20
CA GLY A 135 -13.69 -3.26 3.58
C GLY A 135 -13.67 -4.32 2.49
N ALA A 136 -13.94 -3.95 1.23
CA ALA A 136 -13.83 -4.87 0.12
C ALA A 136 -12.40 -5.39 -0.07
N THR A 137 -12.31 -6.62 -0.59
CA THR A 137 -11.07 -7.29 -0.94
C THR A 137 -11.20 -7.93 -2.32
N ASN A 138 -10.12 -8.53 -2.84
CA ASN A 138 -10.11 -9.29 -4.09
C ASN A 138 -10.68 -8.53 -5.31
N PRO A 139 -10.24 -7.28 -5.58
CA PRO A 139 -10.77 -6.49 -6.68
C PRO A 139 -10.59 -7.23 -8.01
N THR A 140 -11.69 -7.55 -8.69
CA THR A 140 -11.66 -8.37 -9.91
C THR A 140 -12.48 -7.74 -11.02
N VAL A 141 -11.84 -7.41 -12.14
CA VAL A 141 -12.55 -7.04 -13.38
C VAL A 141 -13.23 -8.29 -13.91
N PHE A 142 -14.54 -8.28 -14.17
CA PHE A 142 -15.24 -9.48 -14.68
C PHE A 142 -15.99 -9.23 -15.99
N ALA A 143 -16.20 -7.97 -16.36
CA ALA A 143 -17.01 -7.61 -17.51
C ALA A 143 -16.62 -6.24 -18.06
N GLY A 144 -17.13 -5.93 -19.25
CA GLY A 144 -17.01 -4.62 -19.87
C GLY A 144 -17.60 -4.63 -21.27
N ARG A 145 -17.55 -3.48 -21.95
CA ARG A 145 -18.02 -3.35 -23.34
C ARG A 145 -16.89 -3.69 -24.31
N HIS A 146 -17.22 -4.27 -25.46
CA HIS A 146 -16.25 -4.46 -26.53
C HIS A 146 -16.11 -3.17 -27.37
N GLY A 147 -14.88 -2.87 -27.79
CA GLY A 147 -14.62 -1.93 -28.88
C GLY A 147 -14.81 -2.61 -30.23
N LEU A 148 -14.67 -1.84 -31.33
CA LEU A 148 -14.77 -2.36 -32.69
C LEU A 148 -13.77 -3.51 -32.96
N ASP A 149 -12.57 -3.41 -32.38
CA ASP A 149 -11.49 -4.39 -32.56
C ASP A 149 -11.60 -5.62 -31.64
N GLY A 150 -12.64 -5.70 -30.81
CA GLY A 150 -12.80 -6.75 -29.81
C GLY A 150 -11.79 -6.66 -28.65
N CYS A 151 -11.41 -7.82 -28.10
CA CYS A 151 -10.43 -7.94 -27.02
C CYS A 151 -9.46 -9.10 -27.31
N GLN A 152 -8.16 -8.81 -27.29
CA GLN A 152 -7.09 -9.79 -27.52
C GLN A 152 -6.28 -10.07 -26.23
N GLY A 153 -6.84 -9.75 -25.06
CA GLY A 153 -6.15 -9.85 -23.78
C GLY A 153 -5.90 -11.26 -23.28
N CYS A 154 -6.59 -12.27 -23.83
CA CYS A 154 -6.44 -13.67 -23.44
C CYS A 154 -6.75 -14.60 -24.63
N ALA A 155 -6.59 -15.91 -24.41
CA ALA A 155 -6.80 -16.94 -25.42
C ALA A 155 -8.21 -16.95 -26.04
N SER A 156 -9.22 -16.40 -25.35
CA SER A 156 -10.59 -16.33 -25.86
C SER A 156 -10.77 -15.39 -27.05
N MET A 157 -9.89 -14.39 -27.21
CA MET A 157 -9.89 -13.43 -28.33
C MET A 157 -11.31 -12.93 -28.73
N CYS A 158 -12.08 -12.48 -27.74
CA CYS A 158 -13.49 -12.12 -27.90
C CYS A 158 -13.66 -11.01 -28.96
N ARG A 159 -14.68 -11.13 -29.81
CA ARG A 159 -15.03 -10.12 -30.82
C ARG A 159 -16.28 -9.34 -30.42
N SER A 160 -16.43 -8.14 -30.98
CA SER A 160 -17.71 -7.43 -30.86
C SER A 160 -18.77 -8.17 -31.64
N ASN A 161 -19.81 -8.65 -30.94
CA ASN A 161 -20.92 -9.40 -31.53
C ASN A 161 -22.17 -8.53 -31.78
N SER A 162 -22.09 -7.20 -31.60
CA SER A 162 -23.24 -6.31 -31.73
C SER A 162 -22.85 -4.88 -32.09
N ASP A 163 -23.73 -4.20 -32.84
CA ASP A 163 -23.70 -2.74 -33.02
C ASP A 163 -24.18 -2.00 -31.76
N CYS A 164 -24.80 -2.71 -30.81
CA CYS A 164 -25.23 -2.19 -29.51
C CYS A 164 -24.11 -2.32 -28.48
N ARG A 165 -23.86 -1.25 -27.71
CA ARG A 165 -22.85 -1.18 -26.63
C ARG A 165 -23.28 -1.94 -25.34
N ALA A 166 -23.72 -3.18 -25.49
CA ALA A 166 -24.13 -4.06 -24.39
C ALA A 166 -22.93 -4.53 -23.54
N MET A 167 -23.18 -4.84 -22.27
CA MET A 167 -22.17 -5.40 -21.38
C MET A 167 -21.86 -6.85 -21.73
N ALA A 168 -20.58 -7.16 -21.84
CA ALA A 168 -20.10 -8.49 -22.16
C ALA A 168 -19.23 -9.06 -21.02
N PRO A 169 -19.31 -10.39 -20.76
CA PRO A 169 -18.44 -11.04 -19.79
C PRO A 169 -17.00 -11.13 -20.31
N CYS A 170 -16.04 -10.95 -19.41
CA CYS A 170 -14.68 -11.40 -19.61
C CYS A 170 -14.56 -12.83 -19.07
N HIS A 171 -14.78 -13.84 -19.91
CA HIS A 171 -14.91 -15.25 -19.48
C HIS A 171 -13.75 -15.75 -18.64
N GLU A 172 -12.52 -15.39 -18.98
CA GLU A 172 -11.32 -15.77 -18.24
C GLU A 172 -11.34 -15.21 -16.82
N ARG A 173 -11.66 -13.93 -16.66
CA ARG A 173 -11.78 -13.31 -15.33
C ARG A 173 -12.99 -13.78 -14.55
N VAL A 174 -14.11 -14.08 -15.22
CA VAL A 174 -15.29 -14.69 -14.59
C VAL A 174 -14.93 -16.05 -13.97
N ALA A 175 -14.13 -16.87 -14.65
CA ALA A 175 -13.65 -18.14 -14.11
C ALA A 175 -12.79 -17.93 -12.85
N VAL A 176 -11.88 -16.95 -12.88
CA VAL A 176 -11.05 -16.61 -11.72
C VAL A 176 -11.88 -16.07 -10.55
N LEU A 177 -12.86 -15.21 -10.80
CA LEU A 177 -13.78 -14.71 -9.77
C LEU A 177 -14.56 -15.87 -9.12
N ALA A 178 -15.07 -16.80 -9.92
CA ALA A 178 -15.78 -17.97 -9.43
C ALA A 178 -14.87 -18.90 -8.60
N GLU A 179 -13.61 -19.10 -9.01
CA GLU A 179 -12.64 -19.89 -8.24
C GLU A 179 -12.31 -19.21 -6.90
N LYS A 180 -12.07 -17.88 -6.89
CA LYS A 180 -11.84 -17.10 -5.66
C LYS A 180 -13.01 -17.26 -4.68
N ALA A 181 -14.24 -17.09 -5.17
CA ALA A 181 -15.44 -17.25 -4.36
C ALA A 181 -15.58 -18.68 -3.82
N ALA A 182 -15.30 -19.71 -4.64
CA ALA A 182 -15.34 -21.10 -4.22
C ALA A 182 -14.31 -21.43 -3.13
N ARG A 183 -13.08 -20.92 -3.26
CA ARG A 183 -12.02 -21.12 -2.26
C ARG A 183 -12.32 -20.39 -0.94
N LEU A 184 -12.85 -19.17 -0.99
CA LEU A 184 -13.28 -18.43 0.21
C LEU A 184 -14.47 -19.11 0.90
N THR A 185 -15.46 -19.57 0.14
CA THR A 185 -16.59 -20.37 0.65
C THR A 185 -16.07 -21.64 1.32
N ARG A 186 -15.14 -22.36 0.69
CA ARG A 186 -14.52 -23.55 1.27
C ARG A 186 -13.81 -23.21 2.58
N LEU A 187 -12.94 -22.20 2.57
CA LEU A 187 -12.20 -21.75 3.76
C LEU A 187 -13.13 -21.40 4.92
N ARG A 188 -14.27 -20.76 4.64
CA ARG A 188 -15.28 -20.39 5.63
C ARG A 188 -15.93 -21.60 6.32
N ARG A 189 -16.12 -22.68 5.56
CA ARG A 189 -16.81 -23.90 6.01
C ARG A 189 -15.88 -24.97 6.57
N THR A 190 -14.60 -24.97 6.19
CA THR A 190 -13.62 -25.93 6.68
C THR A 190 -13.36 -25.73 8.17
N GLU A 191 -13.41 -26.81 8.95
CA GLU A 191 -13.03 -26.79 10.36
C GLU A 191 -11.53 -26.52 10.54
N ASN A 192 -11.14 -25.79 11.59
CA ASN A 192 -9.75 -25.39 11.83
C ASN A 192 -8.75 -26.56 11.79
N ALA A 193 -9.12 -27.73 12.33
CA ALA A 193 -8.28 -28.92 12.32
C ALA A 193 -7.89 -29.39 10.90
N ASN A 194 -8.79 -29.17 9.93
CA ASN A 194 -8.62 -29.62 8.55
C ASN A 194 -8.03 -28.55 7.62
N LYS A 195 -7.86 -27.31 8.09
CA LYS A 195 -7.32 -26.22 7.27
C LYS A 195 -5.84 -26.40 7.04
N LYS A 196 -5.40 -26.33 5.78
CA LYS A 196 -3.99 -26.19 5.42
C LYS A 196 -3.61 -24.74 5.28
N VAL A 197 -2.69 -24.27 6.12
CA VAL A 197 -2.24 -22.86 6.13
C VAL A 197 -0.80 -22.79 5.66
N SER A 198 -0.49 -21.87 4.75
CA SER A 198 0.88 -21.52 4.41
C SER A 198 1.22 -20.14 4.96
N ILE A 199 2.20 -20.05 5.85
CA ILE A 199 2.73 -18.79 6.36
C ILE A 199 4.01 -18.48 5.58
N VAL A 200 4.08 -17.32 4.94
CA VAL A 200 5.21 -16.91 4.10
C VAL A 200 5.99 -15.82 4.82
N LEU A 201 7.26 -16.09 5.11
CA LEU A 201 8.22 -15.15 5.66
C LEU A 201 9.11 -14.56 4.56
N PHE A 202 9.68 -13.39 4.85
CA PHE A 202 10.53 -12.64 3.92
C PHE A 202 11.97 -12.50 4.44
N GLY A 203 12.86 -11.94 3.62
CA GLY A 203 14.14 -11.41 4.06
C GLY A 203 14.19 -9.91 3.81
N PHE A 204 14.28 -9.10 4.87
CA PHE A 204 14.30 -7.64 4.79
C PHE A 204 15.56 -7.03 5.43
N PRO A 205 16.26 -6.08 4.77
CA PRO A 205 16.03 -5.59 3.40
C PRO A 205 16.20 -6.69 2.34
N PRO A 206 15.50 -6.63 1.19
CA PRO A 206 15.54 -7.73 0.23
C PRO A 206 16.96 -7.99 -0.30
N ASN A 207 17.36 -9.26 -0.32
CA ASN A 207 18.71 -9.76 -0.68
C ASN A 207 19.88 -9.37 0.24
N ALA A 208 19.67 -8.54 1.27
CA ALA A 208 20.72 -8.13 2.23
C ALA A 208 20.37 -8.44 3.70
N GLY A 209 19.08 -8.56 4.00
CA GLY A 209 18.55 -8.85 5.32
C GLY A 209 18.63 -10.32 5.70
N ALA A 210 18.60 -10.57 7.01
CA ALA A 210 18.54 -11.94 7.52
C ALA A 210 17.22 -12.62 7.09
N THR A 211 17.30 -13.92 6.83
CA THR A 211 16.12 -14.73 6.49
C THR A 211 15.09 -14.71 7.62
N GLY A 212 13.83 -14.45 7.29
CA GLY A 212 12.73 -14.39 8.25
C GLY A 212 12.61 -13.07 8.99
N THR A 213 13.02 -11.95 8.39
CA THR A 213 12.84 -10.59 8.95
C THR A 213 11.80 -9.80 8.18
N ALA A 214 11.17 -8.84 8.88
CA ALA A 214 10.24 -7.87 8.33
C ALA A 214 10.51 -6.51 8.97
N ALA A 215 10.24 -5.44 8.24
CA ALA A 215 10.42 -4.09 8.77
C ALA A 215 9.50 -3.85 9.99
N TYR A 216 10.07 -3.33 11.08
CA TYR A 216 9.35 -2.94 12.29
C TYR A 216 8.48 -4.05 12.93
N LEU A 217 8.91 -5.31 12.87
CA LEU A 217 8.21 -6.43 13.48
C LEU A 217 9.19 -7.47 14.05
N SER A 218 8.97 -7.92 15.28
CA SER A 218 9.67 -9.09 15.83
C SER A 218 9.06 -10.37 15.24
N VAL A 219 9.56 -10.81 14.08
CA VAL A 219 8.93 -11.86 13.27
C VAL A 219 8.79 -13.18 14.02
N PHE A 220 9.88 -13.72 14.58
CA PHE A 220 9.86 -15.07 15.17
C PHE A 220 9.03 -15.15 16.46
N GLU A 221 9.05 -14.12 17.30
CA GLU A 221 8.19 -14.08 18.50
C GLU A 221 6.72 -13.95 18.10
N SER A 222 6.42 -13.05 17.15
CA SER A 222 5.06 -12.86 16.61
C SER A 222 4.53 -14.13 15.94
N LEU A 223 5.40 -14.84 15.20
CA LEU A 223 5.07 -16.10 14.56
C LEU A 223 4.79 -17.19 15.60
N HIS A 224 5.63 -17.32 16.64
CA HIS A 224 5.39 -18.29 17.71
C HIS A 224 4.08 -18.03 18.45
N ASN A 225 3.76 -16.76 18.75
CA ASN A 225 2.47 -16.37 19.31
C ASN A 225 1.30 -16.72 18.38
N THR A 226 1.47 -16.48 17.07
CA THR A 226 0.46 -16.83 16.06
C THR A 226 0.22 -18.33 16.00
N LEU A 227 1.29 -19.14 15.94
CA LEU A 227 1.19 -20.61 15.93
C LEU A 227 0.59 -21.14 17.24
N THR A 228 0.94 -20.55 18.37
CA THR A 228 0.33 -20.89 19.68
C THR A 228 -1.17 -20.64 19.65
N ARG A 229 -1.60 -19.45 19.19
CA ARG A 229 -3.02 -19.13 19.08
C ARG A 229 -3.75 -20.04 18.10
N MET A 230 -3.13 -20.39 16.95
CA MET A 230 -3.71 -21.34 16.02
C MET A 230 -3.91 -22.72 16.68
N LYS A 231 -2.97 -23.18 17.51
CA LYS A 231 -3.11 -24.45 18.22
C LYS A 231 -4.27 -24.41 19.21
N ASP A 232 -4.41 -23.32 19.95
CA ASP A 232 -5.50 -23.11 20.89
C ASP A 232 -6.87 -23.06 20.21
N GLU A 233 -6.93 -22.52 18.97
CA GLU A 233 -8.14 -22.46 18.14
C GLU A 233 -8.42 -23.80 17.40
N GLY A 234 -7.62 -24.84 17.66
CA GLY A 234 -7.85 -26.20 17.16
C GLY A 234 -7.27 -26.53 15.78
N TYR A 235 -6.31 -25.73 15.28
CA TYR A 235 -5.55 -26.11 14.08
C TYR A 235 -4.62 -27.29 14.39
N THR A 236 -4.51 -28.25 13.48
CA THR A 236 -3.55 -29.36 13.59
C THR A 236 -2.15 -28.84 13.32
N LEU A 237 -1.36 -28.60 14.37
CA LEU A 237 0.03 -28.14 14.24
C LEU A 237 0.95 -28.65 15.35
N ASP A 238 2.18 -28.94 14.95
CA ASP A 238 3.28 -29.36 15.83
C ASP A 238 4.03 -28.11 16.33
N LEU A 239 3.54 -27.52 17.43
CA LEU A 239 4.09 -26.26 17.96
C LEU A 239 5.50 -26.49 18.56
N PRO A 240 6.54 -25.76 18.09
CA PRO A 240 7.86 -25.76 18.73
C PRO A 240 7.79 -25.23 20.17
N ALA A 241 8.62 -25.77 21.06
CA ALA A 241 8.53 -25.48 22.49
C ALA A 241 8.77 -24.00 22.81
N ASN A 242 9.61 -23.31 22.04
CA ASN A 242 9.91 -21.89 22.18
C ASN A 242 10.34 -21.27 20.84
N VAL A 243 10.59 -19.96 20.86
CA VAL A 243 10.99 -19.15 19.69
C VAL A 243 12.33 -19.59 19.11
N ASP A 244 13.28 -20.02 19.93
CA ASP A 244 14.61 -20.43 19.47
C ASP A 244 14.55 -21.80 18.77
N ASP A 245 13.74 -22.73 19.26
CA ASP A 245 13.48 -24.01 18.59
C ASP A 245 12.77 -23.79 17.25
N LEU A 246 11.75 -22.91 17.20
CA LEU A 246 11.10 -22.52 15.95
C LEU A 246 12.12 -21.95 14.95
N ARG A 247 13.00 -21.05 15.39
CA ARG A 247 14.05 -20.46 14.55
C ARG A 247 15.06 -21.51 14.08
N ALA A 248 15.49 -22.41 14.96
CA ALA A 248 16.45 -23.45 14.65
C ALA A 248 15.89 -24.48 13.65
N GLU A 249 14.65 -24.93 13.84
CA GLU A 249 13.99 -25.85 12.92
C GLU A 249 13.77 -25.24 11.53
N LEU A 250 13.45 -23.95 11.45
CA LEU A 250 13.21 -23.27 10.18
C LEU A 250 14.50 -22.89 9.45
N LEU A 251 15.48 -22.32 10.14
CA LEU A 251 16.68 -21.75 9.50
C LEU A 251 17.85 -22.75 9.41
N LYS A 252 17.99 -23.67 10.37
CA LYS A 252 19.11 -24.61 10.40
C LYS A 252 18.72 -25.97 9.84
N GLY A 253 17.70 -26.61 10.42
CA GLY A 253 17.10 -27.88 9.96
C GLY A 253 18.05 -28.78 9.14
N ASN A 254 17.71 -28.99 7.87
CA ASN A 254 18.57 -29.65 6.88
C ASN A 254 19.32 -28.68 5.94
N ALA A 255 19.39 -27.39 6.28
CA ALA A 255 19.88 -26.32 5.43
C ALA A 255 21.34 -26.52 5.00
N GLU A 256 22.23 -26.91 5.93
CA GLU A 256 23.64 -27.20 5.65
C GLU A 256 23.82 -28.33 4.63
N LYS A 257 22.96 -29.36 4.68
CA LYS A 257 23.01 -30.50 3.74
C LYS A 257 22.79 -30.05 2.29
N PHE A 258 21.98 -29.01 2.08
CA PHE A 258 21.63 -28.50 0.76
C PHE A 258 22.32 -27.17 0.41
N GLY A 259 23.18 -26.66 1.30
CA GLY A 259 23.83 -25.36 1.14
C GLY A 259 22.81 -24.22 1.01
N GLN A 260 21.69 -24.29 1.71
CA GLN A 260 20.61 -23.30 1.67
C GLN A 260 20.59 -22.45 2.95
N PRO A 261 19.99 -21.24 2.92
CA PRO A 261 19.89 -20.37 4.11
C PRO A 261 18.77 -20.78 5.08
N ALA A 262 17.93 -21.77 4.70
CA ALA A 262 16.84 -22.29 5.52
C ALA A 262 16.58 -23.78 5.19
N ASN A 263 15.77 -24.43 6.02
CA ASN A 263 15.35 -25.81 5.83
C ASN A 263 14.67 -25.99 4.46
N VAL A 264 15.01 -27.05 3.74
CA VAL A 264 14.38 -27.45 2.48
C VAL A 264 13.20 -28.37 2.80
N ALA A 265 11.99 -27.90 2.52
CA ALA A 265 10.75 -28.64 2.71
C ALA A 265 10.43 -29.58 1.54
N ALA A 266 10.73 -29.14 0.32
CA ALA A 266 10.50 -29.93 -0.89
C ALA A 266 11.53 -29.59 -1.97
N ILE A 267 11.69 -30.51 -2.92
CA ILE A 267 12.48 -30.32 -4.14
C ILE A 267 11.52 -30.54 -5.31
N VAL A 268 11.26 -29.51 -6.10
CA VAL A 268 10.45 -29.63 -7.32
C VAL A 268 11.37 -30.05 -8.45
N SER A 269 11.13 -31.24 -9.01
CA SER A 269 12.01 -31.81 -10.03
C SER A 269 11.97 -31.00 -11.33
N VAL A 270 13.05 -31.01 -12.10
CA VAL A 270 13.07 -30.41 -13.45
C VAL A 270 11.98 -31.00 -14.33
N GLU A 271 11.70 -32.30 -14.22
CA GLU A 271 10.63 -32.94 -14.99
C GLU A 271 9.25 -32.32 -14.68
N ASP A 272 8.95 -32.11 -13.40
CA ASP A 272 7.67 -31.47 -12.99
C ASP A 272 7.62 -30.00 -13.45
N ILE A 273 8.75 -29.29 -13.41
CA ILE A 273 8.84 -27.90 -13.92
C ILE A 273 8.51 -27.86 -15.41
N LEU A 274 9.15 -28.73 -16.21
CA LEU A 274 8.94 -28.81 -17.65
C LEU A 274 7.51 -29.21 -18.02
N ARG A 275 6.91 -30.12 -17.24
CA ARG A 275 5.57 -30.64 -17.50
C ARG A 275 4.46 -29.65 -17.13
N GLU A 276 4.63 -28.91 -16.04
CA GLU A 276 3.50 -28.25 -15.38
C GLU A 276 3.57 -26.72 -15.36
N THR A 277 4.70 -26.11 -15.72
CA THR A 277 4.84 -24.65 -15.73
C THR A 277 4.46 -24.07 -17.09
N SER A 278 3.23 -23.55 -17.22
CA SER A 278 2.71 -22.96 -18.47
C SER A 278 3.50 -21.73 -18.94
N SER A 279 3.98 -20.89 -18.03
CA SER A 279 4.78 -19.69 -18.33
C SER A 279 6.28 -19.96 -18.41
N LEU A 280 6.71 -21.22 -18.60
CA LEU A 280 8.13 -21.59 -18.54
C LEU A 280 8.98 -20.82 -19.56
N SER A 281 8.49 -20.66 -20.79
CA SER A 281 9.22 -19.94 -21.84
C SER A 281 9.54 -18.48 -21.47
N GLU A 282 8.62 -17.81 -20.79
CA GLU A 282 8.83 -16.44 -20.28
C GLU A 282 9.92 -16.41 -19.20
N ILE A 283 9.95 -17.42 -18.33
CA ILE A 283 10.96 -17.56 -17.26
C ILE A 283 12.33 -17.89 -17.85
N GLU A 284 12.40 -18.83 -18.79
CA GLU A 284 13.66 -19.27 -19.41
C GLU A 284 14.31 -18.18 -20.27
N ALA A 285 13.51 -17.28 -20.85
CA ALA A 285 14.02 -16.12 -21.58
C ALA A 285 14.86 -15.18 -20.69
N VAL A 286 14.56 -15.13 -19.37
CA VAL A 286 15.26 -14.27 -18.41
C VAL A 286 16.32 -15.03 -17.63
N TRP A 287 16.00 -16.24 -17.17
CA TRP A 287 16.80 -16.98 -16.19
C TRP A 287 17.52 -18.21 -16.76
N GLY A 288 17.38 -18.45 -18.06
CA GLY A 288 17.87 -19.66 -18.71
C GLY A 288 17.05 -20.90 -18.37
N PRO A 289 17.45 -22.08 -18.87
CA PRO A 289 16.65 -23.30 -18.80
C PRO A 289 16.39 -23.74 -17.35
N ALA A 290 15.23 -24.36 -17.12
CA ALA A 290 14.93 -25.00 -15.84
C ALA A 290 16.04 -26.00 -15.42
N PRO A 291 16.39 -26.08 -14.13
CA PRO A 291 15.79 -25.44 -12.95
C PRO A 291 16.38 -24.05 -12.64
N GLY A 292 17.22 -23.49 -13.53
CA GLY A 292 17.99 -22.28 -13.26
C GLY A 292 19.13 -22.49 -12.26
N ARG A 293 19.66 -21.39 -11.72
CA ARG A 293 20.79 -21.37 -10.76
C ARG A 293 20.41 -20.96 -9.35
N VAL A 294 19.26 -20.30 -9.17
CA VAL A 294 18.83 -19.76 -7.89
C VAL A 294 18.09 -20.85 -7.11
N GLN A 295 18.59 -21.19 -5.91
CA GLN A 295 18.03 -22.23 -5.04
C GLN A 295 17.77 -23.56 -5.78
N ALA A 296 18.74 -24.00 -6.58
CA ALA A 296 18.65 -25.21 -7.39
C ALA A 296 19.95 -26.03 -7.33
N ASP A 297 19.85 -27.35 -7.52
CA ASP A 297 20.98 -28.29 -7.56
C ASP A 297 21.18 -28.96 -8.93
N GLY A 298 20.51 -28.43 -9.96
CA GLY A 298 20.49 -28.98 -11.31
C GLY A 298 19.50 -30.13 -11.51
N ARG A 299 19.04 -30.81 -10.44
CA ARG A 299 17.97 -31.83 -10.51
C ARG A 299 16.60 -31.24 -10.27
N GLY A 300 16.54 -30.15 -9.51
CA GLY A 300 15.31 -29.44 -9.21
C GLY A 300 15.55 -28.11 -8.50
N VAL A 301 14.43 -27.52 -8.10
CA VAL A 301 14.35 -26.26 -7.35
C VAL A 301 13.95 -26.56 -5.91
N PHE A 302 14.63 -25.93 -4.95
CA PHE A 302 14.34 -26.05 -3.53
C PHE A 302 13.20 -25.13 -3.10
N VAL A 303 12.23 -25.71 -2.37
CA VAL A 303 11.21 -24.96 -1.63
C VAL A 303 11.66 -24.85 -0.18
N LEU A 304 12.04 -23.64 0.23
CA LEU A 304 12.53 -23.38 1.58
C LEU A 304 11.36 -23.17 2.56
N GLY A 305 11.45 -23.83 3.71
CA GLY A 305 10.44 -23.79 4.76
C GLY A 305 10.42 -25.05 5.61
N LYS A 306 9.45 -25.12 6.53
CA LYS A 306 9.21 -26.26 7.41
C LYS A 306 7.71 -26.47 7.60
N THR A 307 7.30 -27.73 7.63
CA THR A 307 5.92 -28.13 7.94
C THR A 307 5.79 -28.48 9.43
N PHE A 308 4.74 -27.95 10.06
CA PHE A 308 4.30 -28.20 11.44
C PHE A 308 2.83 -28.66 11.40
N GLY A 309 2.59 -29.97 11.29
CA GLY A 309 1.25 -30.50 11.00
C GLY A 309 0.65 -29.99 9.68
N ASN A 310 -0.52 -29.35 9.75
CA ASN A 310 -1.21 -28.73 8.61
C ASN A 310 -0.78 -27.27 8.34
N VAL A 311 0.26 -26.78 9.03
CA VAL A 311 0.82 -25.44 8.82
C VAL A 311 2.19 -25.54 8.18
N PHE A 312 2.36 -24.95 7.01
CA PHE A 312 3.66 -24.80 6.35
C PHE A 312 4.19 -23.38 6.57
N VAL A 313 5.38 -23.24 7.15
CA VAL A 313 6.09 -21.96 7.26
C VAL A 313 7.18 -21.93 6.19
N GLY A 314 6.96 -21.14 5.13
CA GLY A 314 7.85 -21.00 3.99
C GLY A 314 8.68 -19.72 4.05
N VAL A 315 9.86 -19.77 3.44
CA VAL A 315 10.69 -18.58 3.20
C VAL A 315 10.55 -18.22 1.72
N GLN A 316 10.04 -17.01 1.45
CA GLN A 316 9.89 -16.52 0.09
C GLN A 316 11.26 -16.46 -0.61
N PRO A 317 11.41 -17.07 -1.80
CA PRO A 317 12.62 -16.97 -2.60
C PRO A 317 13.01 -15.53 -2.92
N THR A 318 14.30 -15.30 -3.15
CA THR A 318 14.74 -14.05 -3.74
C THR A 318 14.23 -13.92 -5.18
N PHE A 319 13.95 -12.69 -5.57
CA PHE A 319 13.37 -12.36 -6.87
C PHE A 319 14.42 -12.24 -7.99
N GLY A 320 15.70 -12.46 -7.67
CA GLY A 320 16.81 -12.43 -8.63
C GLY A 320 17.29 -11.03 -9.04
N TYR A 321 16.74 -9.98 -8.44
CA TYR A 321 17.13 -8.60 -8.70
C TYR A 321 17.69 -7.97 -7.41
N GLU A 322 18.84 -7.30 -7.44
CA GLU A 322 19.41 -6.65 -6.25
C GLU A 322 18.71 -5.30 -5.99
N GLY A 323 18.35 -5.01 -4.72
CA GLY A 323 17.76 -3.74 -4.29
C GLY A 323 16.24 -3.73 -4.10
N ASP A 324 15.58 -2.64 -4.52
CA ASP A 324 14.17 -2.33 -4.21
C ASP A 324 13.17 -3.18 -5.03
N PRO A 325 12.32 -4.01 -4.41
CA PRO A 325 11.37 -4.89 -5.09
C PRO A 325 10.30 -4.12 -5.86
N MET A 326 10.03 -2.84 -5.54
CA MET A 326 9.10 -1.98 -6.26
C MET A 326 9.43 -1.85 -7.76
N ARG A 327 10.70 -2.04 -8.14
CA ARG A 327 11.12 -2.01 -9.54
C ARG A 327 10.46 -3.10 -10.38
N LEU A 328 10.22 -4.27 -9.79
CA LEU A 328 9.63 -5.41 -10.48
C LEU A 328 8.25 -5.13 -11.05
N LEU A 329 7.49 -4.20 -10.45
CA LEU A 329 6.09 -3.97 -10.82
C LEU A 329 5.94 -3.62 -12.30
N PHE A 330 7.02 -3.21 -12.95
CA PHE A 330 6.98 -2.59 -14.27
C PHE A 330 8.17 -2.89 -15.18
N GLU A 331 9.09 -3.75 -14.75
CA GLU A 331 10.16 -4.23 -15.61
C GLU A 331 9.52 -5.05 -16.76
N ARG A 332 9.60 -4.55 -17.99
CA ARG A 332 9.02 -5.23 -19.16
C ARG A 332 9.88 -6.43 -19.55
N GLY A 333 9.23 -7.56 -19.80
CA GLY A 333 9.92 -8.80 -20.18
C GLY A 333 10.66 -9.47 -19.03
N PHE A 334 10.52 -8.98 -17.80
CA PHE A 334 11.03 -9.66 -16.63
C PHE A 334 10.04 -10.73 -16.16
N ALA A 335 10.58 -11.82 -15.62
CA ALA A 335 9.83 -12.95 -15.09
C ALA A 335 10.38 -13.32 -13.71
N PRO A 336 9.56 -13.88 -12.81
CA PRO A 336 10.06 -14.44 -11.56
C PRO A 336 11.11 -15.54 -11.84
N THR A 337 12.02 -15.74 -10.89
CA THR A 337 12.96 -16.88 -10.96
C THR A 337 12.20 -18.21 -10.95
N HIS A 338 12.82 -19.27 -11.45
CA HIS A 338 12.29 -20.64 -11.31
C HIS A 338 11.93 -20.95 -9.85
N ALA A 339 12.81 -20.58 -8.91
CA ALA A 339 12.56 -20.70 -7.47
C ALA A 339 11.28 -20.01 -7.00
N PHE A 340 11.10 -18.75 -7.38
CA PHE A 340 9.94 -17.97 -6.97
C PHE A 340 8.64 -18.52 -7.56
N MET A 341 8.63 -18.87 -8.84
CA MET A 341 7.46 -19.49 -9.49
C MET A 341 7.10 -20.82 -8.82
N GLN A 342 8.09 -21.70 -8.63
CA GLN A 342 7.84 -23.03 -8.08
C GLN A 342 7.46 -23.00 -6.60
N PHE A 343 7.93 -22.02 -5.83
CA PHE A 343 7.47 -21.82 -4.45
C PHE A 343 5.95 -21.58 -4.39
N TYR A 344 5.45 -20.62 -5.15
CA TYR A 344 4.02 -20.28 -5.16
C TYR A 344 3.16 -21.37 -5.80
N ARG A 345 3.64 -22.01 -6.88
CA ARG A 345 2.97 -23.18 -7.46
C ARG A 345 2.93 -24.35 -6.48
N TRP A 346 4.01 -24.64 -5.77
CA TRP A 346 4.07 -25.74 -4.83
C TRP A 346 3.09 -25.54 -3.67
N ILE A 347 3.04 -24.34 -3.06
CA ILE A 347 2.06 -24.09 -2.00
C ILE A 347 0.61 -24.20 -2.52
N ARG A 348 0.36 -23.73 -3.75
CA ARG A 348 -0.98 -23.72 -4.37
C ARG A 348 -1.49 -25.09 -4.81
N ASP A 349 -0.64 -25.84 -5.50
CA ASP A 349 -1.04 -27.01 -6.29
C ASP A 349 -0.62 -28.32 -5.60
N THR A 350 0.54 -28.34 -4.94
CA THR A 350 1.10 -29.55 -4.31
C THR A 350 0.77 -29.65 -2.83
N TRP A 351 1.13 -28.63 -2.05
CA TRP A 351 0.73 -28.52 -0.64
C TRP A 351 -0.78 -28.29 -0.51
N ASN A 352 -1.34 -27.55 -1.49
CA ASN A 352 -2.75 -27.20 -1.62
C ASN A 352 -3.27 -26.41 -0.42
N SER A 353 -2.70 -25.23 -0.19
CA SER A 353 -3.11 -24.31 0.87
C SER A 353 -4.58 -23.91 0.71
N ASP A 354 -5.31 -23.91 1.82
CA ASP A 354 -6.64 -23.29 1.90
C ASP A 354 -6.53 -21.77 2.07
N VAL A 355 -5.45 -21.30 2.70
CA VAL A 355 -5.15 -19.88 2.90
C VAL A 355 -3.64 -19.66 3.02
N VAL A 356 -3.18 -18.53 2.48
CA VAL A 356 -1.80 -18.06 2.64
C VAL A 356 -1.81 -16.87 3.59
N LEU A 357 -0.93 -16.87 4.59
CA LEU A 357 -0.63 -15.75 5.47
C LEU A 357 0.76 -15.23 5.14
N HIS A 358 0.84 -14.08 4.49
CA HIS A 358 2.11 -13.37 4.37
C HIS A 358 2.36 -12.55 5.64
N PHE A 359 3.56 -12.70 6.19
CA PHE A 359 3.84 -12.30 7.56
C PHE A 359 4.78 -11.08 7.62
N GLY A 360 4.19 -9.89 7.68
CA GLY A 360 4.89 -8.61 7.68
C GLY A 360 4.96 -7.96 6.29
N MET A 361 5.66 -6.83 6.22
CA MET A 361 6.06 -6.17 4.96
C MET A 361 7.55 -6.43 4.68
N HIS A 362 8.08 -6.46 3.46
CA HIS A 362 7.56 -6.12 2.13
C HIS A 362 7.67 -7.36 1.24
N GLY A 363 6.60 -8.14 1.09
CA GLY A 363 6.64 -9.34 0.25
C GLY A 363 6.87 -8.99 -1.21
N ALA A 364 7.54 -9.85 -1.98
CA ALA A 364 7.84 -9.53 -3.38
C ALA A 364 6.67 -9.80 -4.36
N LEU A 365 5.63 -10.52 -3.94
CA LEU A 365 4.61 -11.05 -4.86
C LEU A 365 3.75 -9.95 -5.47
N GLU A 366 3.29 -9.01 -4.64
CA GLU A 366 2.51 -7.85 -5.05
C GLU A 366 3.32 -6.96 -6.00
N PHE A 367 4.65 -7.01 -5.91
CA PHE A 367 5.55 -6.24 -6.73
C PHE A 367 5.93 -6.93 -8.05
N MET A 368 5.55 -8.20 -8.30
CA MET A 368 5.91 -8.87 -9.55
C MET A 368 5.32 -8.18 -10.79
N PRO A 369 5.95 -8.25 -11.98
CA PRO A 369 5.55 -7.46 -13.15
C PRO A 369 4.09 -7.70 -13.58
N GLY A 370 3.40 -6.63 -13.98
CA GLY A 370 2.01 -6.65 -14.43
C GLY A 370 1.27 -5.35 -14.18
N ARG A 371 0.01 -5.25 -14.63
CA ARG A 371 -0.83 -4.05 -14.51
C ARG A 371 -0.98 -3.53 -13.09
N GLN A 372 -0.99 -2.22 -12.89
CA GLN A 372 -1.11 -1.60 -11.56
C GLN A 372 -2.36 -2.02 -10.80
N THR A 373 -3.50 -1.98 -11.49
CA THR A 373 -4.83 -2.30 -10.93
C THR A 373 -5.67 -3.03 -11.99
N GLY A 374 -6.63 -3.84 -11.53
CA GLY A 374 -7.46 -4.64 -12.42
C GLY A 374 -6.65 -5.69 -13.19
N LEU A 375 -6.01 -6.61 -12.46
CA LEU A 375 -5.15 -7.65 -13.02
C LEU A 375 -5.91 -8.63 -13.94
N SER A 376 -5.16 -9.20 -14.89
CA SER A 376 -5.54 -10.29 -15.78
C SER A 376 -4.66 -11.54 -15.54
N GLY A 377 -4.99 -12.63 -16.23
CA GLY A 377 -4.18 -13.85 -16.21
C GLY A 377 -2.79 -13.71 -16.86
N ASN A 378 -2.46 -12.56 -17.45
CA ASN A 378 -1.11 -12.27 -17.95
C ASN A 378 -0.20 -11.61 -16.91
N ASP A 379 -0.74 -11.19 -15.78
CA ASP A 379 0.01 -10.47 -14.76
C ASP A 379 0.59 -11.46 -13.74
N TRP A 380 1.89 -11.35 -13.44
CA TRP A 380 2.58 -12.31 -12.56
C TRP A 380 1.95 -12.45 -11.17
N PRO A 381 1.56 -11.37 -10.46
CA PRO A 381 0.92 -11.51 -9.16
C PRO A 381 -0.33 -12.40 -9.20
N ASP A 382 -1.17 -12.25 -10.23
CA ASP A 382 -2.39 -13.04 -10.45
C ASP A 382 -2.05 -14.50 -10.78
N ARG A 383 -1.05 -14.74 -11.64
CA ARG A 383 -0.57 -16.09 -12.00
C ARG A 383 0.02 -16.86 -10.82
N LEU A 384 0.76 -16.17 -9.96
CA LEU A 384 1.49 -16.77 -8.84
C LEU A 384 0.54 -17.13 -7.70
N ILE A 385 -0.23 -16.16 -7.19
CA ILE A 385 -1.16 -16.41 -6.08
C ILE A 385 -2.40 -17.20 -6.55
N GLY A 386 -2.80 -17.04 -7.82
CA GLY A 386 -4.03 -17.60 -8.35
C GLY A 386 -5.25 -17.16 -7.55
N ALA A 387 -6.15 -18.10 -7.28
CA ALA A 387 -7.35 -17.86 -6.49
C ALA A 387 -7.16 -18.14 -4.97
N MET A 388 -5.93 -18.39 -4.49
CA MET A 388 -5.71 -18.67 -3.07
C MET A 388 -6.15 -17.48 -2.21
N PRO A 389 -6.96 -17.71 -1.15
CA PRO A 389 -7.20 -16.70 -0.13
C PRO A 389 -5.88 -16.22 0.45
N ASN A 390 -5.67 -14.90 0.43
CA ASN A 390 -4.44 -14.27 0.88
C ASN A 390 -4.74 -13.34 2.06
N VAL A 391 -4.17 -13.64 3.22
CA VAL A 391 -4.18 -12.78 4.41
C VAL A 391 -2.78 -12.17 4.54
N TYR A 392 -2.71 -10.89 4.87
CA TYR A 392 -1.44 -10.16 5.00
C TYR A 392 -1.40 -9.45 6.35
N LEU A 393 -0.35 -9.72 7.11
CA LEU A 393 -0.03 -8.96 8.31
C LEU A 393 0.80 -7.73 7.91
N TYR A 394 0.30 -6.51 8.15
CA TYR A 394 0.94 -5.27 7.69
C TYR A 394 1.04 -4.23 8.80
N ALA A 395 2.07 -3.38 8.78
CA ALA A 395 2.18 -2.26 9.72
C ALA A 395 1.08 -1.23 9.46
N ALA A 396 0.43 -0.76 10.53
CA ALA A 396 -0.70 0.16 10.45
C ALA A 396 -0.40 1.51 9.78
N ASN A 397 0.88 1.93 9.80
CA ASN A 397 1.35 3.18 9.22
C ASN A 397 1.84 3.07 7.77
N ASN A 398 1.64 1.94 7.08
CA ASN A 398 2.04 1.78 5.68
C ASN A 398 0.84 1.48 4.74
N PRO A 399 -0.16 2.39 4.64
CA PRO A 399 -1.35 2.18 3.81
C PRO A 399 -1.05 2.10 2.31
N SER A 400 0.00 2.76 1.83
CA SER A 400 0.32 2.83 0.39
C SER A 400 0.64 1.46 -0.18
N GLU A 401 1.51 0.70 0.48
CA GLU A 401 1.93 -0.61 -0.03
C GLU A 401 0.93 -1.70 0.34
N ALA A 402 0.27 -1.59 1.49
CA ALA A 402 -0.84 -2.46 1.81
C ALA A 402 -1.94 -2.39 0.74
N SER A 403 -2.18 -1.21 0.16
CA SER A 403 -3.07 -1.05 -1.00
C SER A 403 -2.57 -1.78 -2.24
N LEU A 404 -1.26 -1.84 -2.48
CA LEU A 404 -0.70 -2.65 -3.58
C LEU A 404 -0.94 -4.15 -3.36
N ALA A 405 -0.72 -4.64 -2.13
CA ALA A 405 -1.05 -6.02 -1.79
C ALA A 405 -2.55 -6.33 -1.98
N LYS A 406 -3.46 -5.45 -1.53
CA LYS A 406 -4.91 -5.61 -1.76
C LYS A 406 -5.24 -5.70 -3.24
N ARG A 407 -4.67 -4.80 -4.06
CA ARG A 407 -5.02 -4.63 -5.48
C ARG A 407 -4.36 -5.62 -6.42
N ARG A 408 -3.19 -6.16 -6.05
CA ARG A 408 -2.37 -7.03 -6.91
C ARG A 408 -2.25 -8.46 -6.41
N SER A 409 -2.37 -8.71 -5.12
CA SER A 409 -2.28 -10.06 -4.55
C SER A 409 -3.58 -10.54 -3.88
N ASN A 410 -4.68 -9.79 -4.07
CA ASN A 410 -6.00 -10.08 -3.50
C ASN A 410 -6.01 -10.16 -1.97
N ALA A 411 -5.09 -9.44 -1.31
CA ALA A 411 -4.88 -9.56 0.12
C ALA A 411 -6.05 -9.01 0.97
N THR A 412 -6.38 -9.73 2.04
CA THR A 412 -7.10 -9.19 3.21
C THR A 412 -6.06 -8.76 4.22
N ILE A 413 -5.97 -7.45 4.48
CA ILE A 413 -4.97 -6.93 5.39
C ILE A 413 -5.45 -7.06 6.84
N VAL A 414 -4.55 -7.42 7.73
CA VAL A 414 -4.71 -7.32 9.18
C VAL A 414 -3.55 -6.47 9.70
N THR A 415 -3.87 -5.32 10.29
CA THR A 415 -2.84 -4.44 10.81
C THR A 415 -2.22 -4.93 12.10
N HIS A 416 -0.92 -4.70 12.25
CA HIS A 416 -0.25 -4.67 13.54
C HIS A 416 0.24 -3.25 13.88
N LEU A 417 0.46 -3.03 15.17
CA LEU A 417 0.94 -1.77 15.71
C LEU A 417 2.37 -1.47 15.23
N THR A 418 2.68 -0.19 15.11
CA THR A 418 4.05 0.28 14.92
C THR A 418 4.85 0.13 16.22
N PRO A 419 6.19 0.18 16.18
CA PRO A 419 6.99 0.23 17.39
C PRO A 419 6.49 1.31 18.38
N PRO A 420 6.55 1.04 19.70
CA PRO A 420 6.32 2.07 20.70
C PRO A 420 7.31 3.22 20.48
N LEU A 421 6.86 4.44 20.73
CA LEU A 421 7.71 5.62 20.69
C LEU A 421 8.10 6.02 22.10
N THR A 422 9.32 6.49 22.24
CA THR A 422 9.85 7.11 23.45
C THR A 422 10.63 8.37 23.08
N ASN A 423 10.92 9.20 24.06
CA ASN A 423 11.86 10.29 23.87
C ASN A 423 13.27 9.70 23.76
N SER A 424 14.05 10.17 22.79
CA SER A 424 15.48 9.84 22.64
C SER A 424 16.27 10.07 23.92
N GLY A 425 15.87 11.06 24.73
CA GLY A 425 16.60 11.48 25.91
C GLY A 425 17.97 12.07 25.55
N LEU A 426 18.81 12.25 26.56
CA LEU A 426 20.20 12.67 26.39
C LEU A 426 21.13 11.69 27.07
N TYR A 427 22.33 11.50 26.51
CA TYR A 427 23.35 10.63 27.07
C TYR A 427 24.74 11.25 26.94
N ARG A 428 25.64 10.90 27.87
CA ARG A 428 27.05 11.32 27.89
C ARG A 428 27.17 12.85 27.76
N GLY A 429 28.01 13.34 26.83
CA GLY A 429 28.29 14.76 26.66
C GLY A 429 27.06 15.63 26.38
N LEU A 430 25.99 15.09 25.79
CA LEU A 430 24.75 15.84 25.59
C LEU A 430 24.01 16.11 26.92
N ALA A 431 24.07 15.15 27.86
CA ALA A 431 23.51 15.35 29.20
C ALA A 431 24.35 16.36 30.00
N ASP A 432 25.68 16.25 29.93
CA ASP A 432 26.59 17.19 30.58
C ASP A 432 26.41 18.62 30.04
N LEU A 433 26.20 18.77 28.73
CA LEU A 433 25.93 20.04 28.08
C LEU A 433 24.61 20.66 28.57
N LYS A 434 23.54 19.86 28.68
CA LYS A 434 22.25 20.32 29.22
C LYS A 434 22.38 20.80 30.66
N ASP A 435 23.17 20.11 31.48
CA ASP A 435 23.43 20.51 32.86
C ASP A 435 24.16 21.85 32.94
N SER A 436 25.22 22.04 32.13
CA SER A 436 25.94 23.31 32.04
C SER A 436 25.05 24.46 31.55
N LEU A 437 24.24 24.22 30.51
CA LEU A 437 23.26 25.20 30.03
C LEU A 437 22.22 25.53 31.10
N SER A 438 21.70 24.53 31.82
CA SER A 438 20.74 24.73 32.90
C SER A 438 21.33 25.59 34.02
N ARG A 439 22.58 25.33 34.41
CA ARG A 439 23.31 26.15 35.39
C ARG A 439 23.49 27.57 34.88
N TRP A 440 23.95 27.75 33.64
CA TRP A 440 24.14 29.06 33.03
C TRP A 440 22.84 29.90 33.02
N ARG A 441 21.70 29.28 32.72
CA ARG A 441 20.37 29.94 32.72
C ARG A 441 19.92 30.38 34.12
N GLN A 442 20.40 29.72 35.18
CA GLN A 442 20.09 30.06 36.57
C GLN A 442 20.97 31.19 37.13
N LEU A 443 22.11 31.47 36.50
CA LEU A 443 23.00 32.57 36.91
C LEU A 443 22.38 33.93 36.60
N ALA A 444 22.66 34.91 37.45
CA ALA A 444 22.29 36.31 37.21
C ALA A 444 22.98 36.84 35.93
N THR A 445 22.43 37.90 35.35
CA THR A 445 22.96 38.44 34.08
C THR A 445 24.34 39.07 34.25
N ASP A 446 24.62 39.58 35.44
CA ASP A 446 25.86 40.24 35.86
C ASP A 446 26.83 39.31 36.62
N ASP A 447 26.53 38.02 36.72
CA ASP A 447 27.38 37.05 37.43
C ASP A 447 28.72 36.86 36.69
N PRO A 448 29.89 37.07 37.34
CA PRO A 448 31.20 36.87 36.72
C PRO A 448 31.43 35.44 36.20
N ALA A 449 30.85 34.43 36.85
CA ALA A 449 31.01 33.03 36.47
C ALA A 449 30.32 32.67 35.15
N ARG A 450 29.45 33.56 34.65
CA ARG A 450 28.70 33.37 33.41
C ARG A 450 29.60 33.27 32.18
N ALA A 451 30.72 34.01 32.16
CA ALA A 451 31.67 33.99 31.06
C ALA A 451 32.43 32.66 30.97
N ASP A 452 32.91 32.14 32.11
CA ASP A 452 33.60 30.86 32.19
C ASP A 452 32.66 29.70 31.83
N MET A 453 31.40 29.78 32.29
CA MET A 453 30.38 28.79 31.94
C MET A 453 30.06 28.79 30.43
N LEU A 454 30.07 29.95 29.78
CA LEU A 454 29.91 30.01 28.32
C LEU A 454 31.08 29.38 27.56
N ALA A 455 32.31 29.54 28.05
CA ALA A 455 33.46 28.87 27.47
C ALA A 455 33.32 27.35 27.58
N LEU A 456 32.95 26.85 28.77
CA LEU A 456 32.68 25.43 28.98
C LEU A 456 31.56 24.91 28.08
N ILE A 457 30.44 25.63 27.97
CA ILE A 457 29.30 25.26 27.10
C ILE A 457 29.75 25.14 25.64
N ARG A 458 30.60 26.06 25.15
CA ARG A 458 31.13 26.00 23.78
C ARG A 458 32.02 24.80 23.56
N ASP A 459 32.90 24.50 24.52
CA ASP A 459 33.78 23.32 24.43
C ASP A 459 32.95 22.02 24.46
N GLN A 460 31.93 21.97 25.33
CA GLN A 460 31.01 20.83 25.40
C GLN A 460 30.17 20.67 24.13
N ALA A 461 29.65 21.76 23.57
CA ALA A 461 28.90 21.76 22.31
C ALA A 461 29.76 21.25 21.14
N ALA A 462 31.00 21.74 21.04
CA ALA A 462 31.94 21.29 20.03
C ALA A 462 32.30 19.81 20.19
N ALA A 463 32.42 19.31 21.43
CA ALA A 463 32.71 17.90 21.70
C ALA A 463 31.58 16.93 21.31
N VAL A 464 30.36 17.44 21.08
CA VAL A 464 29.20 16.68 20.60
C VAL A 464 28.77 17.11 19.18
N ASP A 465 29.68 17.76 18.44
CA ASP A 465 29.50 18.20 17.05
C ASP A 465 28.32 19.19 16.84
N LEU A 466 27.93 19.94 17.87
CA LEU A 466 26.96 21.03 17.74
C LEU A 466 27.67 22.33 17.36
N THR A 467 27.30 22.89 16.20
CA THR A 467 27.93 24.09 15.62
C THR A 467 27.31 25.41 16.08
N GLU A 468 26.19 25.37 16.81
CA GLU A 468 25.54 26.57 17.34
C GLU A 468 26.31 27.12 18.55
N SER A 469 26.57 28.43 18.52
CA SER A 469 27.39 29.13 19.52
C SER A 469 26.58 30.03 20.46
N ASP A 470 25.33 30.31 20.11
CA ASP A 470 24.37 31.00 20.94
C ASP A 470 23.77 30.04 21.99
N PRO A 471 24.00 30.25 23.30
CA PRO A 471 23.52 29.36 24.35
C PRO A 471 22.00 29.25 24.41
N GLU A 472 21.24 30.27 23.99
CA GLU A 472 19.77 30.22 23.98
C GLU A 472 19.26 29.32 22.86
N LYS A 473 19.87 29.39 21.67
CA LYS A 473 19.55 28.49 20.56
C LYS A 473 20.03 27.08 20.83
N LEU A 474 21.22 26.92 21.38
CA LEU A 474 21.79 25.63 21.77
C LEU A 474 20.90 24.93 22.79
N TRP A 475 20.33 25.67 23.75
CA TRP A 475 19.33 25.14 24.68
C TRP A 475 18.11 24.57 23.95
N LEU A 476 17.56 25.29 22.95
CA LEU A 476 16.45 24.79 22.15
C LEU A 476 16.84 23.54 21.35
N THR A 477 18.03 23.51 20.74
CA THR A 477 18.54 22.34 20.02
C THR A 477 18.68 21.12 20.95
N VAL A 478 19.18 21.31 22.16
CA VAL A 478 19.32 20.24 23.15
C VAL A 478 17.95 19.73 23.61
N LEU A 479 16.97 20.62 23.83
CA LEU A 479 15.60 20.21 24.17
C LEU A 479 14.90 19.49 23.02
N GLU A 480 15.09 19.94 21.77
CA GLU A 480 14.58 19.25 20.58
C GLU A 480 15.22 17.87 20.42
N THR A 481 16.53 17.77 20.65
CA THR A 481 17.27 16.51 20.61
C THR A 481 16.78 15.55 21.68
N GLU A 482 16.51 16.02 22.90
CA GLU A 482 15.99 15.22 24.02
C GLU A 482 14.55 14.76 23.81
N GLY A 483 13.70 15.66 23.28
CA GLY A 483 12.28 15.43 23.04
C GLY A 483 11.97 14.76 21.71
N SER A 484 12.99 14.41 20.91
CA SER A 484 12.81 13.73 19.64
C SER A 484 12.24 12.34 19.87
N LEU A 485 11.16 12.01 19.16
CA LEU A 485 10.50 10.72 19.29
C LEU A 485 11.25 9.66 18.47
N ILE A 486 11.64 8.56 19.12
CA ILE A 486 12.30 7.41 18.49
C ILE A 486 11.56 6.11 18.80
N PRO A 487 11.63 5.10 17.91
CA PRO A 487 11.17 3.75 18.21
C PRO A 487 11.92 3.09 19.38
N ASP A 488 11.20 2.48 20.33
CA ASP A 488 11.75 1.73 21.45
C ASP A 488 11.53 0.21 21.29
N GLY A 489 12.33 -0.41 20.43
CA GLY A 489 12.24 -1.84 20.13
C GLY A 489 11.28 -2.18 18.98
N LEU A 490 10.79 -3.41 18.97
CA LEU A 490 9.92 -3.94 17.91
C LEU A 490 8.59 -4.43 18.49
N PRO A 491 7.47 -4.18 17.81
CA PRO A 491 6.18 -4.74 18.20
C PRO A 491 6.19 -6.26 18.02
N ILE A 492 5.45 -6.94 18.89
CA ILE A 492 5.29 -8.39 18.90
C ILE A 492 3.79 -8.67 18.87
N VAL A 493 3.30 -9.25 17.77
CA VAL A 493 1.89 -9.60 17.63
C VAL A 493 1.48 -10.56 18.73
N GLY A 494 0.37 -10.27 19.41
CA GLY A 494 -0.08 -11.04 20.58
C GLY A 494 0.55 -10.63 21.91
N ARG A 495 1.39 -9.58 21.94
CA ARG A 495 1.92 -8.99 23.18
C ARG A 495 1.47 -7.53 23.27
N PRO A 496 0.38 -7.22 23.98
CA PRO A 496 -0.07 -5.85 24.18
C PRO A 496 0.99 -5.00 24.90
N MET A 497 0.90 -3.68 24.74
CA MET A 497 1.76 -2.76 25.47
C MET A 497 1.51 -2.86 26.99
N THR A 498 2.54 -2.61 27.78
CA THR A 498 2.34 -2.39 29.22
C THR A 498 1.58 -1.08 29.42
N LYS A 499 0.96 -0.92 30.60
CA LYS A 499 0.21 0.30 30.91
C LYS A 499 1.09 1.53 30.86
N GLU A 500 2.32 1.43 31.33
CA GLU A 500 3.29 2.53 31.36
C GLU A 500 3.64 2.99 29.94
N THR A 501 3.94 2.06 29.03
CA THR A 501 4.24 2.39 27.63
C THR A 501 3.01 2.95 26.92
N ALA A 502 1.83 2.37 27.16
CA ALA A 502 0.58 2.88 26.60
C ALA A 502 0.26 4.30 27.09
N GLU A 503 0.52 4.62 28.37
CA GLU A 503 0.31 5.95 28.95
C GLU A 503 1.19 7.01 28.29
N VAL A 504 2.46 6.66 28.04
CA VAL A 504 3.41 7.50 27.31
C VAL A 504 2.91 7.72 25.88
N MET A 505 2.58 6.65 25.15
CA MET A 505 2.08 6.72 23.78
C MET A 505 0.79 7.55 23.67
N ALA A 506 -0.18 7.30 24.54
CA ALA A 506 -1.45 8.04 24.56
C ALA A 506 -1.25 9.51 24.98
N GLY A 507 -0.22 9.80 25.79
CA GLY A 507 0.17 11.17 26.16
C GLY A 507 0.84 11.95 25.03
N MET A 508 1.41 11.27 24.04
CA MET A 508 2.01 11.90 22.85
C MET A 508 0.97 12.31 21.80
N ILE A 509 -0.24 11.75 21.84
CA ILE A 509 -1.31 12.10 20.90
C ILE A 509 -1.92 13.43 21.36
N ALA A 510 -1.68 14.47 20.59
CA ALA A 510 -2.18 15.81 20.89
C ALA A 510 -3.72 15.88 20.81
N ASP A 511 -4.31 16.77 21.61
CA ASP A 511 -5.73 17.16 21.56
C ASP A 511 -6.76 16.02 21.72
N LEU A 512 -6.38 14.88 22.30
CA LEU A 512 -7.35 13.85 22.68
C LEU A 512 -8.24 14.30 23.84
N SER A 513 -9.54 14.06 23.70
CA SER A 513 -10.44 14.10 24.86
C SER A 513 -10.05 13.01 25.87
N GLN A 514 -10.43 13.16 27.14
CA GLN A 514 -10.17 12.12 28.14
C GLN A 514 -10.80 10.77 27.74
N GLU A 515 -11.99 10.79 27.14
CA GLU A 515 -12.66 9.58 26.64
C GLU A 515 -11.86 8.92 25.51
N ASP A 516 -11.36 9.71 24.54
CA ASP A 516 -10.52 9.19 23.46
C ASP A 516 -9.21 8.61 23.97
N ARG A 517 -8.62 9.24 24.98
CA ARG A 517 -7.39 8.77 25.63
C ARG A 517 -7.63 7.44 26.33
N ASP A 518 -8.72 7.29 27.07
CA ASP A 518 -9.08 6.04 27.75
C ASP A 518 -9.34 4.90 26.74
N ARG A 519 -9.99 5.21 25.60
CA ARG A 519 -10.19 4.25 24.50
C ARG A 519 -8.88 3.84 23.83
N ALA A 520 -7.97 4.80 23.61
CA ALA A 520 -6.64 4.52 23.06
C ALA A 520 -5.85 3.63 24.02
N MET A 521 -5.83 3.97 25.32
CA MET A 521 -5.22 3.16 26.38
C MET A 521 -5.73 1.72 26.36
N GLN A 522 -7.06 1.55 26.38
CA GLN A 522 -7.68 0.22 26.34
C GLN A 522 -7.24 -0.56 25.10
N SER A 523 -7.24 0.09 23.93
CA SER A 523 -6.85 -0.54 22.66
C SER A 523 -5.37 -0.94 22.62
N LEU A 524 -4.48 -0.13 23.21
CA LEU A 524 -3.04 -0.42 23.26
C LEU A 524 -2.68 -1.55 24.25
N THR A 525 -3.46 -1.70 25.32
CA THR A 525 -3.26 -2.73 26.35
C THR A 525 -4.05 -4.03 26.11
N THR A 526 -4.77 -4.13 24.99
CA THR A 526 -5.58 -5.30 24.63
C THR A 526 -5.09 -5.89 23.31
N ASP A 527 -5.02 -7.23 23.22
CA ASP A 527 -4.67 -7.90 21.97
C ASP A 527 -5.88 -7.96 21.03
N HIS A 528 -5.82 -7.17 19.95
CA HIS A 528 -6.78 -7.19 18.85
C HIS A 528 -6.25 -7.88 17.60
N GLU A 529 -4.94 -8.12 17.52
CA GLU A 529 -4.24 -8.51 16.30
C GLU A 529 -4.35 -10.02 16.05
N LEU A 530 -4.07 -10.85 17.07
CA LEU A 530 -4.24 -12.30 16.92
C LEU A 530 -5.71 -12.71 16.70
N PRO A 531 -6.70 -12.16 17.44
CA PRO A 531 -8.11 -12.44 17.15
C PRO A 531 -8.50 -12.07 15.71
N ALA A 532 -8.02 -10.93 15.21
CA ALA A 532 -8.28 -10.51 13.84
C ALA A 532 -7.62 -11.44 12.80
N LEU A 533 -6.38 -11.87 13.03
CA LEU A 533 -5.71 -12.86 12.18
C LEU A 533 -6.50 -14.18 12.14
N MET A 534 -6.96 -14.69 13.28
CA MET A 534 -7.76 -15.93 13.32
C MET A 534 -9.10 -15.78 12.58
N ARG A 535 -9.73 -14.61 12.68
CA ARG A 535 -10.93 -14.27 11.89
C ARG A 535 -10.62 -14.26 10.39
N ALA A 536 -9.52 -13.63 9.97
CA ALA A 536 -9.12 -13.54 8.56
C ALA A 536 -8.79 -14.92 7.97
N LEU A 537 -8.04 -15.76 8.71
CA LEU A 537 -7.75 -17.16 8.36
C LEU A 537 -9.00 -18.06 8.32
N SER A 538 -10.14 -17.55 8.79
CA SER A 538 -11.44 -18.22 8.75
C SER A 538 -12.40 -17.57 7.74
N ALA A 539 -11.89 -16.75 6.83
CA ALA A 539 -12.68 -16.05 5.82
C ALA A 539 -13.82 -15.22 6.44
N ARG A 540 -13.57 -14.53 7.56
CA ARG A 540 -14.54 -13.59 8.15
C ARG A 540 -14.29 -12.17 7.68
N PHE A 541 -15.31 -11.32 7.82
CA PHE A 541 -15.17 -9.90 7.49
C PHE A 541 -14.19 -9.24 8.46
N ILE A 542 -13.21 -8.52 7.92
CA ILE A 542 -12.29 -7.70 8.71
C ILE A 542 -12.65 -6.24 8.48
N ALA A 543 -13.08 -5.59 9.55
CA ALA A 543 -13.52 -4.20 9.48
C ALA A 543 -12.40 -3.31 8.95
N PRO A 544 -12.70 -2.39 8.02
CA PRO A 544 -11.71 -1.49 7.45
C PRO A 544 -11.27 -0.39 8.43
N VAL A 545 -10.13 0.22 8.13
CA VAL A 545 -9.66 1.44 8.80
C VAL A 545 -8.76 2.26 7.90
N ALA A 546 -8.78 3.59 8.02
CA ALA A 546 -7.81 4.45 7.38
C ALA A 546 -6.41 4.19 7.97
N GLY A 547 -5.46 3.79 7.14
CA GLY A 547 -4.07 3.62 7.59
C GLY A 547 -3.41 4.96 7.86
N GLY A 548 -2.51 5.01 8.83
CA GLY A 548 -1.92 6.26 9.29
C GLY A 548 -0.95 6.05 10.44
N ASP A 549 -0.25 7.12 10.81
CA ASP A 549 0.58 7.13 12.01
C ASP A 549 -0.28 7.31 13.26
N LEU A 550 0.01 6.59 14.33
CA LEU A 550 -0.82 6.61 15.55
C LEU A 550 -0.95 8.03 16.14
N ILE A 551 0.12 8.83 16.09
CA ILE A 551 0.16 10.17 16.68
C ILE A 551 -0.72 11.14 15.91
N ARG A 552 -0.82 10.98 14.58
CA ARG A 552 -1.63 11.84 13.70
C ARG A 552 -3.05 11.32 13.48
N SER A 553 -3.22 10.00 13.54
CA SER A 553 -4.46 9.30 13.15
C SER A 553 -4.83 8.26 14.21
N PRO A 554 -5.23 8.69 15.43
CA PRO A 554 -5.55 7.79 16.54
C PRO A 554 -6.69 6.81 16.21
N HIS A 555 -7.54 7.14 15.23
CA HIS A 555 -8.56 6.26 14.69
C HIS A 555 -8.03 4.95 14.10
N ILE A 556 -6.71 4.80 13.92
CA ILE A 556 -6.06 3.54 13.58
C ILE A 556 -6.18 2.49 14.70
N LEU A 557 -6.46 2.90 15.93
CA LEU A 557 -6.77 2.00 17.05
C LEU A 557 -8.26 1.58 17.08
N PRO A 558 -8.55 0.31 17.41
CA PRO A 558 -7.58 -0.78 17.60
C PRO A 558 -6.94 -1.24 16.27
N THR A 559 -5.74 -1.80 16.34
CA THR A 559 -5.14 -2.56 15.23
C THR A 559 -5.90 -3.89 15.02
N GLY A 560 -5.44 -4.75 14.12
CA GLY A 560 -6.20 -5.93 13.70
C GLY A 560 -7.32 -5.62 12.70
N ARG A 561 -7.18 -4.56 11.91
CA ARG A 561 -8.17 -4.10 10.93
C ARG A 561 -7.62 -4.08 9.51
N ASN A 562 -8.53 -4.01 8.54
CA ASN A 562 -8.23 -4.04 7.11
C ASN A 562 -7.93 -2.64 6.59
N ILE A 563 -6.65 -2.24 6.59
CA ILE A 563 -6.31 -0.87 6.18
C ILE A 563 -6.69 -0.54 4.75
N HIS A 564 -7.11 0.71 4.56
CA HIS A 564 -7.24 1.35 3.25
C HIS A 564 -6.46 2.66 3.25
N ALA A 565 -6.26 3.20 2.05
CA ALA A 565 -5.54 4.45 1.87
C ALA A 565 -6.43 5.66 2.21
N PHE A 566 -7.21 6.18 1.25
CA PHE A 566 -8.00 7.41 1.40
C PHE A 566 -9.03 7.52 0.27
N ASP A 567 -9.91 8.52 0.36
CA ASP A 567 -10.76 8.97 -0.75
C ASP A 567 -10.01 10.03 -1.59
N PRO A 568 -9.57 9.70 -2.82
CA PRO A 568 -8.83 10.64 -3.67
C PRO A 568 -9.62 11.87 -4.10
N PHE A 569 -10.96 11.87 -4.00
CA PHE A 569 -11.74 13.05 -4.31
C PHE A 569 -11.70 14.12 -3.23
N ARG A 570 -11.26 13.78 -2.01
CA ARG A 570 -11.28 14.67 -0.84
C ARG A 570 -9.90 15.20 -0.41
N MET A 571 -8.84 14.80 -1.11
CA MET A 571 -7.47 15.24 -0.81
C MET A 571 -7.02 16.38 -1.74
N PRO A 572 -6.40 17.47 -1.24
CA PRO A 572 -6.05 17.72 0.16
C PRO A 572 -7.22 18.22 1.00
N THR A 573 -7.24 17.90 2.30
CA THR A 573 -8.28 18.38 3.23
C THR A 573 -8.07 19.84 3.63
N ALA A 574 -9.10 20.46 4.20
CA ALA A 574 -9.01 21.85 4.68
C ALA A 574 -7.94 22.02 5.78
N PHE A 575 -7.78 21.03 6.66
CA PHE A 575 -6.73 21.03 7.68
C PHE A 575 -5.34 20.95 7.03
N ALA A 576 -5.15 20.02 6.08
CA ALA A 576 -3.89 19.90 5.34
C ALA A 576 -3.54 21.20 4.59
N MET A 577 -4.54 21.88 4.01
CA MET A 577 -4.35 23.19 3.37
C MET A 577 -3.84 24.27 4.34
N ALA A 578 -4.37 24.31 5.56
CA ALA A 578 -3.92 25.26 6.59
C ALA A 578 -2.50 24.93 7.08
N ASP A 579 -2.21 23.66 7.36
CA ASP A 579 -0.88 23.23 7.80
C ASP A 579 0.18 23.42 6.70
N GLY A 580 -0.13 23.05 5.47
CA GLY A 580 0.75 23.27 4.31
C GLY A 580 1.09 24.75 4.09
N ALA A 581 0.13 25.66 4.31
CA ALA A 581 0.39 27.09 4.27
C ALA A 581 1.33 27.55 5.40
N ALA A 582 1.17 27.02 6.62
CA ALA A 582 2.07 27.30 7.74
C ALA A 582 3.48 26.75 7.50
N GLN A 583 3.61 25.56 6.91
CA GLN A 583 4.89 24.97 6.51
C GLN A 583 5.57 25.79 5.40
N ALA A 584 4.84 26.22 4.38
CA ALA A 584 5.36 27.07 3.32
C ALA A 584 5.87 28.41 3.88
N LYS A 585 5.14 29.02 4.83
CA LYS A 585 5.58 30.26 5.50
C LYS A 585 6.89 30.07 6.27
N ARG A 586 7.01 28.98 7.05
CA ARG A 586 8.25 28.64 7.79
C ARG A 586 9.43 28.46 6.83
N LEU A 587 9.23 27.75 5.72
CA LEU A 587 10.25 27.56 4.68
C LEU A 587 10.74 28.90 4.11
N LEU A 588 9.81 29.78 3.74
CA LEU A 588 10.16 31.09 3.17
C LEU A 588 10.86 32.00 4.19
N GLN A 589 10.50 31.91 5.48
CA GLN A 589 11.13 32.68 6.56
C GLN A 589 12.54 32.19 6.92
N ALA A 590 12.80 30.88 6.76
CA ALA A 590 14.10 30.29 7.04
C ALA A 590 15.15 30.66 5.99
N HIS A 591 14.74 31.00 4.76
CA HIS A 591 15.65 31.41 3.72
C HIS A 591 16.06 32.89 3.88
N HIS A 592 17.33 33.22 3.67
CA HIS A 592 17.89 34.57 3.84
C HIS A 592 17.31 35.61 2.85
N SER A 593 16.68 35.15 1.79
CA SER A 593 16.01 35.95 0.75
C SER A 593 14.76 35.22 0.27
N LEU A 594 13.87 35.88 -0.48
CA LEU A 594 12.72 35.17 -1.05
C LEU A 594 13.20 34.23 -2.18
N PRO A 595 13.10 32.90 -2.03
CA PRO A 595 13.55 31.99 -3.08
C PRO A 595 12.67 32.15 -4.32
N ARG A 596 13.28 32.10 -5.50
CA ARG A 596 12.54 32.19 -6.77
C ARG A 596 11.98 30.84 -7.21
N THR A 597 12.67 29.75 -6.85
CA THR A 597 12.28 28.37 -7.11
C THR A 597 12.53 27.50 -5.89
N VAL A 598 11.65 26.53 -5.63
CA VAL A 598 11.82 25.48 -4.62
C VAL A 598 11.63 24.12 -5.28
N ALA A 599 12.56 23.19 -5.09
CA ALA A 599 12.39 21.80 -5.51
C ALA A 599 11.81 20.97 -4.36
N LEU A 600 10.71 20.25 -4.60
CA LEU A 600 10.03 19.44 -3.59
C LEU A 600 9.78 18.01 -4.10
N VAL A 601 10.07 17.03 -3.25
CA VAL A 601 9.73 15.62 -3.51
C VAL A 601 8.39 15.31 -2.86
N LEU A 602 7.46 14.72 -3.62
CA LEU A 602 6.14 14.33 -3.11
C LEU A 602 6.03 12.80 -3.06
N TRP A 603 5.95 12.26 -1.84
CA TRP A 603 5.71 10.84 -1.58
C TRP A 603 4.22 10.56 -1.41
N GLY A 604 3.77 9.40 -1.91
CA GLY A 604 2.40 8.93 -1.68
C GLY A 604 2.10 8.73 -0.20
N SER A 605 3.01 8.07 0.53
CA SER A 605 2.88 7.78 1.98
C SER A 605 2.57 9.03 2.81
N ASP A 606 3.33 10.10 2.59
CA ASP A 606 3.28 11.28 3.45
C ASP A 606 2.00 12.06 3.20
N ASN A 607 1.56 12.13 1.95
CA ASN A 607 0.28 12.73 1.60
C ASN A 607 -0.90 11.91 2.13
N ILE A 608 -0.83 10.58 2.14
CA ILE A 608 -1.88 9.73 2.73
C ILE A 608 -1.95 9.95 4.25
N LYS A 609 -0.79 9.97 4.93
CA LYS A 609 -0.71 10.16 6.40
C LYS A 609 -1.09 11.55 6.89
N SER A 610 -1.08 12.55 6.01
CA SER A 610 -1.32 13.96 6.35
C SER A 610 -2.47 14.57 5.57
N ASP A 611 -3.30 13.74 4.93
CA ASP A 611 -4.42 14.16 4.09
C ASP A 611 -4.05 15.22 3.03
N GLY A 612 -2.83 15.12 2.49
CA GLY A 612 -2.31 15.98 1.44
C GLY A 612 -1.49 17.18 1.93
N GLY A 613 -0.85 17.11 3.11
CA GLY A 613 -0.02 18.20 3.65
C GLY A 613 1.09 18.69 2.70
N PRO A 614 1.94 17.80 2.14
CA PRO A 614 2.95 18.21 1.15
C PRO A 614 2.35 18.82 -0.12
N ILE A 615 1.25 18.27 -0.66
CA ILE A 615 0.51 18.88 -1.77
C ILE A 615 0.05 20.29 -1.40
N ALA A 616 -0.52 20.47 -0.20
CA ALA A 616 -0.95 21.77 0.29
C ALA A 616 0.20 22.77 0.43
N GLN A 617 1.39 22.34 0.84
CA GLN A 617 2.58 23.18 0.90
C GLN A 617 2.98 23.70 -0.49
N VAL A 618 2.96 22.83 -1.50
CA VAL A 618 3.19 23.21 -2.90
C VAL A 618 2.15 24.24 -3.37
N MET A 619 0.87 23.94 -3.15
CA MET A 619 -0.24 24.83 -3.53
C MET A 619 -0.10 26.19 -2.86
N ALA A 620 0.27 26.22 -1.57
CA ALA A 620 0.54 27.46 -0.87
C ALA A 620 1.69 28.24 -1.53
N LEU A 621 2.86 27.64 -1.78
CA LEU A 621 4.01 28.29 -2.43
C LEU A 621 3.65 28.94 -3.76
N MET A 622 2.91 28.22 -4.62
CA MET A 622 2.46 28.69 -5.93
C MET A 622 1.33 29.74 -5.86
N GLY A 623 0.67 29.86 -4.70
CA GLY A 623 -0.50 30.71 -4.50
C GLY A 623 -1.74 30.14 -5.20
N ALA A 624 -1.97 28.84 -5.09
CA ALA A 624 -3.09 28.13 -5.67
C ALA A 624 -3.92 27.42 -4.58
N LYS A 625 -5.14 27.01 -4.94
CA LYS A 625 -6.04 26.21 -4.10
C LYS A 625 -6.73 25.11 -4.92
N PRO A 626 -7.07 23.97 -4.30
CA PRO A 626 -7.86 22.94 -4.97
C PRO A 626 -9.25 23.48 -5.36
N ARG A 627 -9.76 23.03 -6.51
CA ARG A 627 -11.10 23.28 -7.02
C ARG A 627 -11.92 21.99 -6.89
N PHE A 628 -13.09 22.12 -6.29
CA PHE A 628 -14.05 21.03 -6.10
C PHE A 628 -15.32 21.28 -6.92
N ASP A 629 -15.95 20.23 -7.42
CA ASP A 629 -17.25 20.31 -8.08
C ASP A 629 -18.40 20.49 -7.07
N SER A 630 -19.65 20.59 -7.54
CA SER A 630 -20.83 20.76 -6.69
C SER A 630 -21.11 19.58 -5.74
N TYR A 631 -20.47 18.43 -5.97
CA TYR A 631 -20.55 17.24 -5.12
C TYR A 631 -19.35 17.13 -4.17
N GLY A 632 -18.46 18.13 -4.15
CA GLY A 632 -17.28 18.15 -3.30
C GLY A 632 -16.14 17.27 -3.81
N ARG A 633 -16.13 16.90 -5.09
CA ARG A 633 -15.05 16.08 -5.68
C ARG A 633 -13.97 16.95 -6.30
N LEU A 634 -12.71 16.60 -6.07
CA LEU A 634 -11.58 17.30 -6.65
C LEU A 634 -11.65 17.27 -8.18
N CYS A 635 -11.64 18.45 -8.80
CA CYS A 635 -11.75 18.63 -10.25
C CYS A 635 -10.72 19.61 -10.84
N GLY A 636 -9.70 20.00 -10.07
CA GLY A 636 -8.58 20.80 -10.55
C GLY A 636 -8.08 21.81 -9.52
N ALA A 637 -7.48 22.91 -10.00
CA ALA A 637 -6.93 23.98 -9.16
C ALA A 637 -7.31 25.37 -9.66
N ASP A 638 -7.44 26.33 -8.73
CA ASP A 638 -7.61 27.75 -9.02
C ASP A 638 -6.49 28.59 -8.37
N LEU A 639 -6.17 29.73 -8.97
CA LEU A 639 -5.20 30.66 -8.39
C LEU A 639 -5.85 31.53 -7.32
N ILE A 640 -5.10 31.78 -6.25
CA ILE A 640 -5.39 32.83 -5.27
C ILE A 640 -4.93 34.17 -5.88
N PRO A 641 -5.75 35.24 -5.87
CA PRO A 641 -5.33 36.56 -6.35
C PRO A 641 -4.06 37.06 -5.64
N LEU A 642 -3.17 37.76 -6.34
CA LEU A 642 -1.93 38.29 -5.74
C LEU A 642 -2.19 39.23 -4.55
N THR A 643 -3.31 39.97 -4.57
CA THR A 643 -3.75 40.83 -3.46
C THR A 643 -3.97 40.05 -2.17
N ASP A 644 -4.52 38.84 -2.31
CA ASP A 644 -4.85 37.97 -1.18
C ASP A 644 -3.62 37.13 -0.77
N LEU A 645 -2.77 36.78 -1.74
CA LEU A 645 -1.53 36.04 -1.52
C LEU A 645 -0.49 36.89 -0.75
N GLY A 646 -0.47 38.20 -0.99
CA GLY A 646 0.38 39.16 -0.26
C GLY A 646 1.89 39.04 -0.55
N ARG A 647 2.29 38.27 -1.57
CA ARG A 647 3.67 38.04 -1.98
C ARG A 647 3.75 37.53 -3.43
N PRO A 648 4.94 37.49 -4.04
CA PRO A 648 5.13 36.79 -5.30
C PRO A 648 4.77 35.31 -5.25
N ARG A 649 4.31 34.76 -6.38
CA ARG A 649 4.20 33.30 -6.60
C ARG A 649 5.60 32.71 -6.73
N ILE A 650 5.85 31.65 -5.96
CA ILE A 650 7.14 30.93 -5.96
C ILE A 650 7.07 29.82 -7.00
N ASP A 651 8.11 29.67 -7.82
CA ASP A 651 8.20 28.54 -8.74
C ASP A 651 8.51 27.25 -7.98
N VAL A 652 7.89 26.14 -8.38
CA VAL A 652 8.04 24.87 -7.68
C VAL A 652 8.31 23.75 -8.67
N ILE A 653 9.49 23.12 -8.57
CA ILE A 653 9.78 21.86 -9.28
C ILE A 653 9.33 20.71 -8.39
N MET A 654 8.36 19.93 -8.84
CA MET A 654 7.76 18.84 -8.08
C MET A 654 8.26 17.50 -8.63
N THR A 655 8.98 16.72 -7.82
CA THR A 655 9.35 15.35 -8.17
C THR A 655 8.47 14.36 -7.42
N LEU A 656 7.56 13.70 -8.13
CA LEU A 656 6.66 12.70 -7.59
C LEU A 656 7.37 11.34 -7.47
N SER A 657 7.11 10.62 -6.38
CA SER A 657 7.43 9.19 -6.33
C SER A 657 6.52 8.40 -7.29
N GLY A 658 6.97 7.23 -7.77
CA GLY A 658 6.12 6.39 -8.61
C GLY A 658 4.82 5.97 -7.91
N ILE A 659 4.86 5.74 -6.60
CA ILE A 659 3.66 5.42 -5.79
C ILE A 659 2.69 6.61 -5.77
N PHE A 660 3.21 7.84 -5.64
CA PHE A 660 2.37 9.04 -5.72
C PHE A 660 1.65 9.10 -7.08
N ARG A 661 2.39 8.94 -8.18
CA ARG A 661 1.82 8.97 -9.54
C ARG A 661 0.65 7.97 -9.67
N ASP A 662 0.79 6.78 -9.12
CA ASP A 662 -0.22 5.72 -9.23
C ASP A 662 -1.45 5.93 -8.36
N LEU A 663 -1.25 6.37 -7.10
CA LEU A 663 -2.34 6.48 -6.13
C LEU A 663 -3.05 7.83 -6.20
N LEU A 664 -2.39 8.87 -6.70
CA LEU A 664 -2.86 10.26 -6.66
C LEU A 664 -2.93 10.94 -8.06
N PRO A 665 -3.45 10.27 -9.10
CA PRO A 665 -3.48 10.85 -10.46
C PRO A 665 -4.34 12.12 -10.56
N LEU A 666 -5.38 12.26 -9.74
CA LEU A 666 -6.21 13.47 -9.70
C LEU A 666 -5.41 14.67 -9.16
N GLN A 667 -4.62 14.44 -8.10
CA GLN A 667 -3.76 15.45 -7.50
C GLN A 667 -2.60 15.82 -8.43
N THR A 668 -2.02 14.86 -9.15
CA THR A 668 -1.02 15.12 -10.20
C THR A 668 -1.57 16.08 -11.26
N ARG A 669 -2.80 15.83 -11.75
CA ARG A 669 -3.47 16.72 -12.72
C ARG A 669 -3.76 18.10 -12.13
N MET A 670 -4.20 18.16 -10.89
CA MET A 670 -4.43 19.42 -10.17
C MET A 670 -3.15 20.26 -10.07
N LEU A 671 -2.03 19.66 -9.67
CA LEU A 671 -0.74 20.34 -9.55
C LEU A 671 -0.25 20.88 -10.90
N ALA A 672 -0.38 20.08 -11.96
CA ALA A 672 -0.03 20.49 -13.32
C ALA A 672 -0.94 21.64 -13.82
N GLU A 673 -2.24 21.60 -13.50
CA GLU A 673 -3.16 22.70 -13.83
C GLU A 673 -2.79 23.98 -13.07
N ALA A 674 -2.44 23.88 -11.79
CA ALA A 674 -1.99 25.03 -11.00
C ALA A 674 -0.74 25.69 -11.60
N ALA A 675 0.24 24.88 -12.01
CA ALA A 675 1.47 25.36 -12.66
C ALA A 675 1.18 26.06 -13.97
N TRP A 676 0.36 25.45 -14.83
CA TRP A 676 -0.05 26.03 -16.09
C TRP A 676 -0.79 27.35 -15.93
N LYS A 677 -1.76 27.41 -15.01
CA LYS A 677 -2.52 28.63 -14.74
C LYS A 677 -1.60 29.74 -14.23
N ALA A 678 -0.68 29.43 -13.33
CA ALA A 678 0.27 30.42 -12.81
C ALA A 678 1.22 30.91 -13.92
N ALA A 679 1.72 30.02 -14.77
CA ALA A 679 2.60 30.39 -15.89
C ALA A 679 1.92 31.33 -16.90
N THR A 680 0.62 31.12 -17.15
CA THR A 680 -0.16 31.88 -18.14
C THR A 680 -0.94 33.06 -17.59
N ALA A 681 -0.96 33.26 -16.27
CA ALA A 681 -1.61 34.40 -15.64
C ALA A 681 -1.02 35.73 -16.12
N ASP A 682 -1.87 36.73 -16.34
CA ASP A 682 -1.43 38.09 -16.70
C ASP A 682 -0.99 38.84 -15.44
N GLU A 683 0.20 38.52 -14.95
CA GLU A 683 0.78 39.05 -13.73
C GLU A 683 2.20 39.58 -13.98
N PRO A 684 2.65 40.62 -13.24
CA PRO A 684 4.02 41.12 -13.35
C PRO A 684 5.05 40.04 -13.04
N LEU A 685 6.13 39.96 -13.82
CA LEU A 685 7.17 38.92 -13.67
C LEU A 685 7.86 38.96 -12.30
N ALA A 686 7.96 40.13 -11.67
CA ALA A 686 8.50 40.29 -10.33
C ALA A 686 7.57 39.75 -9.22
N GLN A 687 6.30 39.50 -9.54
CA GLN A 687 5.28 38.96 -8.63
C GLN A 687 4.87 37.52 -9.00
N ASN A 688 5.40 36.97 -10.08
CA ASN A 688 5.10 35.61 -10.51
C ASN A 688 6.35 34.97 -11.13
N PHE A 689 7.11 34.26 -10.29
CA PHE A 689 8.35 33.63 -10.71
C PHE A 689 8.12 32.43 -11.63
N ILE A 690 6.98 31.74 -11.52
CA ILE A 690 6.58 30.65 -12.42
C ILE A 690 6.51 31.20 -13.86
N ARG A 691 5.74 32.27 -14.06
CA ARG A 691 5.62 32.96 -15.36
C ARG A 691 6.96 33.48 -15.86
N ALA A 692 7.74 34.13 -14.99
CA ALA A 692 9.05 34.66 -15.34
C ALA A 692 9.99 33.58 -15.87
N HIS A 693 10.05 32.43 -15.19
CA HIS A 693 10.89 31.30 -15.61
C HIS A 693 10.34 30.61 -16.85
N THR A 694 9.02 30.38 -16.96
CA THR A 694 8.41 29.80 -18.16
C THR A 694 8.72 30.61 -19.41
N LEU A 695 8.61 31.94 -19.37
CA LEU A 695 8.95 32.79 -20.51
C LEU A 695 10.45 32.71 -20.85
N ALA A 696 11.31 32.69 -19.83
CA ALA A 696 12.75 32.55 -20.02
C ALA A 696 13.15 31.19 -20.63
N TYR A 697 12.52 30.09 -20.21
CA TYR A 697 12.75 28.75 -20.76
C TYR A 697 12.22 28.63 -22.19
N ALA A 698 11.04 29.18 -22.46
CA ALA A 698 10.48 29.19 -23.81
C ALA A 698 11.40 29.93 -24.80
N ASP A 699 11.94 31.08 -24.39
CA ASP A 699 12.87 31.88 -25.21
C ASP A 699 14.22 31.18 -25.38
N SER A 700 14.85 30.72 -24.29
CA SER A 700 16.21 30.16 -24.34
C SER A 700 16.28 28.80 -25.03
N MET A 701 15.23 27.99 -24.94
CA MET A 701 15.17 26.65 -25.53
C MET A 701 14.41 26.61 -26.86
N GLY A 702 13.74 27.69 -27.26
CA GLY A 702 12.92 27.73 -28.48
C GLY A 702 11.73 26.78 -28.46
N ILE A 703 11.14 26.57 -27.27
CA ILE A 703 10.01 25.65 -27.05
C ILE A 703 8.71 26.42 -26.79
N ASP A 704 7.58 25.74 -26.94
CA ASP A 704 6.27 26.34 -26.65
C ASP A 704 6.06 26.56 -25.14
N LEU A 705 5.10 27.43 -24.80
CA LEU A 705 4.80 27.77 -23.41
C LEU A 705 4.25 26.58 -22.61
N GLU A 706 3.53 25.65 -23.24
CA GLU A 706 2.97 24.47 -22.56
C GLU A 706 4.10 23.54 -22.09
N THR A 707 5.09 23.30 -22.95
CA THR A 707 6.30 22.56 -22.59
C THR A 707 7.14 23.32 -21.55
N ALA A 708 7.35 24.63 -21.71
CA ALA A 708 8.13 25.45 -20.77
C ALA A 708 7.48 25.62 -19.38
N ALA A 709 6.17 25.36 -19.26
CA ALA A 709 5.41 25.43 -18.02
C ALA A 709 5.39 24.10 -17.23
N LEU A 710 6.01 23.03 -17.73
CA LEU A 710 6.06 21.75 -17.04
C LEU A 710 6.88 21.87 -15.75
N ARG A 711 6.27 21.43 -14.65
CA ARG A 711 6.83 21.51 -13.29
C ARG A 711 6.64 20.23 -12.47
N VAL A 712 5.81 19.32 -12.96
CA VAL A 712 5.49 18.06 -12.30
C VAL A 712 6.22 16.95 -13.03
N PHE A 713 7.17 16.34 -12.34
CA PHE A 713 8.02 15.29 -12.88
C PHE A 713 7.90 14.04 -12.03
N SER A 714 8.13 12.88 -12.65
CA SER A 714 8.14 11.61 -11.99
C SER A 714 9.07 10.64 -12.73
N ASN A 715 8.99 9.40 -12.32
CA ASN A 715 9.48 8.29 -13.10
C ASN A 715 8.64 8.10 -14.37
N ALA A 716 9.25 7.53 -15.41
CA ALA A 716 8.52 7.03 -16.57
C ALA A 716 7.40 6.09 -16.12
N GLU A 717 6.32 6.00 -16.90
CA GLU A 717 5.25 5.05 -16.64
C GLU A 717 5.83 3.67 -16.38
N GLY A 718 5.49 3.14 -15.21
CA GLY A 718 6.04 1.89 -14.77
C GLY A 718 7.55 1.90 -14.53
N THR A 719 8.05 2.91 -13.84
CA THR A 719 9.37 2.84 -13.20
C THR A 719 9.29 3.54 -11.85
N TYR A 720 10.15 3.13 -10.91
CA TYR A 720 10.19 3.58 -9.51
C TYR A 720 11.64 3.80 -9.12
N GLY A 721 11.83 4.61 -8.09
CA GLY A 721 13.15 4.92 -7.56
C GLY A 721 13.98 5.81 -8.49
N ALA A 722 14.97 6.49 -7.91
CA ALA A 722 15.94 7.28 -8.67
C ALA A 722 17.19 6.47 -9.07
N ASN A 723 17.30 5.20 -8.63
CA ASN A 723 18.48 4.33 -8.80
C ASN A 723 19.75 4.78 -8.06
N VAL A 724 19.80 6.02 -7.56
CA VAL A 724 20.86 6.54 -6.69
C VAL A 724 21.12 5.62 -5.49
N ASN A 725 20.07 5.13 -4.84
CA ASN A 725 20.19 4.21 -3.71
C ASN A 725 20.91 2.90 -4.08
N GLN A 726 20.75 2.40 -5.31
CA GLN A 726 21.40 1.17 -5.77
C GLN A 726 22.88 1.40 -6.05
N LEU A 727 23.22 2.51 -6.72
CA LEU A 727 24.61 2.89 -6.97
C LEU A 727 25.37 3.02 -5.65
N VAL A 728 24.75 3.68 -4.66
CA VAL A 728 25.30 3.80 -3.31
C VAL A 728 25.44 2.43 -2.63
N SER A 729 24.39 1.58 -2.64
CA SER A 729 24.43 0.29 -1.94
C SER A 729 25.43 -0.70 -2.52
N SER A 730 25.64 -0.66 -3.84
CA SER A 730 26.58 -1.54 -4.54
C SER A 730 27.97 -0.92 -4.69
N SER A 731 28.15 0.34 -4.27
CA SER A 731 29.38 1.11 -4.49
C SER A 731 29.83 1.11 -5.97
N THR A 732 28.86 1.16 -6.89
CA THR A 732 29.08 1.11 -8.35
C THR A 732 28.98 2.48 -9.00
N PHE A 733 29.54 3.51 -8.36
CA PHE A 733 29.70 4.84 -8.94
C PHE A 733 31.13 5.35 -8.72
N GLY A 734 31.67 6.04 -9.72
CA GLY A 734 33.00 6.66 -9.64
C GLY A 734 32.92 8.10 -9.12
N ASP A 735 32.30 8.97 -9.92
CA ASP A 735 32.16 10.40 -9.66
C ASP A 735 30.70 10.76 -9.25
N GLU A 736 30.51 11.87 -8.53
CA GLU A 736 29.18 12.32 -8.09
C GLU A 736 28.21 12.58 -9.26
N ASP A 737 28.73 12.95 -10.43
CA ASP A 737 27.94 13.19 -11.65
C ASP A 737 27.16 11.94 -12.10
N GLU A 738 27.68 10.73 -11.84
CA GLU A 738 26.99 9.48 -12.17
C GLU A 738 25.70 9.30 -11.34
N LEU A 739 25.66 9.86 -10.13
CA LEU A 739 24.45 9.88 -9.29
C LEU A 739 23.41 10.86 -9.85
N ALA A 740 23.85 12.02 -10.36
CA ALA A 740 22.99 13.00 -11.00
C ALA A 740 22.40 12.45 -12.29
N ASP A 741 23.22 11.86 -13.16
CA ASP A 741 22.81 11.23 -14.41
C ASP A 741 21.76 10.13 -14.16
N ALA A 742 21.99 9.28 -13.15
CA ALA A 742 21.03 8.23 -12.77
C ALA A 742 19.69 8.82 -12.31
N TYR A 743 19.72 9.91 -11.55
CA TYR A 743 18.51 10.62 -11.12
C TYR A 743 17.79 11.22 -12.32
N GLU A 744 18.47 12.01 -13.16
CA GLU A 744 17.89 12.70 -14.32
C GLU A 744 17.28 11.70 -15.32
N ALA A 745 18.02 10.65 -15.66
CA ALA A 745 17.56 9.61 -16.59
C ALA A 745 16.27 8.92 -16.12
N ARG A 746 16.00 8.93 -14.80
CA ARG A 746 14.84 8.26 -14.22
C ARG A 746 13.75 9.18 -13.72
N LYS A 747 14.02 10.45 -13.46
CA LYS A 747 13.08 11.40 -12.82
C LYS A 747 12.66 12.57 -13.69
N SER A 748 13.15 12.66 -14.92
CA SER A 748 12.86 13.76 -15.86
C SER A 748 11.59 13.55 -16.71
N PHE A 749 10.70 12.63 -16.35
CA PHE A 749 9.46 12.39 -17.08
C PHE A 749 8.37 13.31 -16.55
N ALA A 750 7.91 14.24 -17.38
CA ALA A 750 6.82 15.13 -17.00
C ALA A 750 5.51 14.36 -16.75
N SER A 751 4.59 14.95 -16.01
CA SER A 751 3.24 14.40 -15.80
C SER A 751 2.20 15.51 -15.79
N GLY A 752 1.07 15.28 -16.46
CA GLY A 752 0.06 16.33 -16.66
C GLY A 752 0.45 17.41 -17.69
N ARG A 753 -0.41 18.42 -17.80
CA ARG A 753 -0.74 19.20 -19.02
C ARG A 753 0.49 19.70 -19.83
N ASN A 754 1.00 18.99 -20.83
CA ASN A 754 0.67 17.67 -21.37
C ASN A 754 1.92 16.87 -21.84
N GLY A 755 2.97 16.82 -21.02
CA GLY A 755 4.08 15.86 -21.18
C GLY A 755 3.77 14.46 -20.61
N LYS A 756 2.64 13.85 -21.03
CA LYS A 756 1.87 12.73 -20.42
C LYS A 756 2.71 11.50 -19.98
N ALA A 757 2.42 10.74 -18.91
CA ALA A 757 1.15 10.33 -18.26
C ALA A 757 0.38 11.35 -17.42
#